data_AF-A0A818CY38-F1
#
_entry.id   AF-A0A818CY38-F1
#
_cell.length_a   1.000
_cell.length_b   1.000
_cell.length_c   1.000
_cell.angle_alpha   90.00
_cell.angle_beta   90.00
_cell.angle_gamma   90.00
#
_symmetry.space_group_name_H-M   'P 1'
#
loop_
_entity.id
_entity.type
_entity.pdbx_description
1 polymer ?
#
loop_
_entity_poly.entity_id
_entity_poly.type
_entity_poly.pdbx_seq_one_letter_code
_entity_poly.pdbx_strand_id
1 'polypeptide(L)'
;MTTQTSNEINISATSDQSSNMATNDGIQTFAETVVSKITNEVDDQQSDAIRQYLSKKTAWISPNEEQFDALVNLLKKRLDEGHGEIILEIGTGVTDAESPGLLIDEMEASVATLKSMQAVLDSEVQLLREKSVSNNTRYINEYLIRRHIDQEDFMEVRVAVTGNVDAGKSTLLGVLTHGLLDDGRGIARQKLFRHKHEMETGRTSSVGNDILGFDVQGAIVNRPDTHGNQALDWTDICQRSAKVVTFIDLAGHEKYLKTTVFGMTGHAPDYAMLMVGANAGVIGMTKEHLGLALALGVPVFVVVTKIDMAPANVLQETMRLLQRILRSPGVRKIPLLVQNNDDVITCAKNFAGERLCPIFQVSNVTGENLDLLKKFLNLLTTRMETCIDEPAEFQIDDLYAVPGVGTVVSGTTLKGIIKLGDNLQLGPDPLGQFKTVQIRSIHRKRMPVRECKGGQTSSFALRKIRKSELRKGMVLLSPAIPAIAYWEFEADLLILHHPTTISTKYQAMVHCGSIRQTATIISMSVEHLRTGDRANVRFRFIKSPEYLRVGMKLVFREGRTKAIGSISQLYPPVAPQPSNTRGKTRLQTTTTTTTTGATANSITTDPSQSSKRNDVTEDTNRSGNRRSKQMKTMTDSTNDQNMNVDKNAT
;
A
#
# COMPACT_ATOMS: atom_id res chain seq x y z
N MET A 1 70.52 -21.08 7.92
CA MET A 1 71.22 -22.10 8.72
C MET A 1 70.34 -22.42 9.92
N THR A 2 69.96 -23.70 10.06
CA THR A 2 69.51 -24.41 11.30
C THR A 2 68.31 -23.80 12.06
N THR A 3 67.20 -24.48 12.31
CA THR A 3 67.07 -25.84 12.87
C THR A 3 65.69 -26.46 12.58
N GLN A 4 65.69 -27.77 12.31
CA GLN A 4 64.56 -28.67 12.51
C GLN A 4 64.38 -28.94 14.02
N THR A 5 63.14 -29.11 14.46
CA THR A 5 62.73 -30.34 15.19
C THR A 5 61.21 -30.50 15.18
N SER A 6 60.84 -31.73 14.86
CA SER A 6 59.53 -32.30 14.64
C SER A 6 58.77 -32.55 15.95
N ASN A 7 57.44 -32.60 15.87
CA ASN A 7 56.66 -33.55 16.66
C ASN A 7 55.46 -34.01 15.82
N GLU A 8 55.51 -35.29 15.45
CA GLU A 8 54.48 -36.02 14.71
C GLU A 8 53.36 -36.46 15.65
N ILE A 9 52.11 -36.39 15.19
CA ILE A 9 51.12 -37.43 15.46
C ILE A 9 50.42 -37.76 14.14
N ASN A 10 50.71 -38.97 13.67
CA ASN A 10 50.10 -39.70 12.57
C ASN A 10 48.60 -39.93 12.80
N ILE A 11 47.74 -39.61 11.82
CA ILE A 11 46.57 -40.45 11.50
C ILE A 11 46.40 -40.51 9.97
N SER A 12 46.41 -41.76 9.50
CA SER A 12 46.35 -42.28 8.15
C SER A 12 45.06 -41.98 7.39
N ALA A 13 45.23 -41.74 6.08
CA ALA A 13 44.17 -41.79 5.08
C ALA A 13 43.54 -43.20 5.01
N THR A 14 42.21 -43.25 5.14
CA THR A 14 41.37 -44.31 4.58
C THR A 14 40.16 -43.65 3.93
N SER A 15 39.85 -44.15 2.74
CA SER A 15 38.74 -43.79 1.87
C SER A 15 37.40 -44.14 2.49
N ASP A 16 36.49 -43.18 2.57
CA ASP A 16 35.05 -43.45 2.66
C ASP A 16 34.29 -42.52 1.69
N GLN A 17 33.65 -43.16 0.71
CA GLN A 17 32.63 -42.59 -0.14
C GLN A 17 31.34 -42.49 0.68
N SER A 18 30.83 -41.29 0.96
CA SER A 18 29.39 -41.07 1.20
C SER A 18 28.99 -39.59 1.19
N SER A 19 28.05 -39.29 0.28
CA SER A 19 27.00 -38.25 0.36
C SER A 19 27.38 -36.79 0.65
N ASN A 20 27.62 -36.02 -0.43
CA ASN A 20 27.27 -34.60 -0.49
C ASN A 20 25.83 -34.47 -1.03
N MET A 21 24.85 -34.42 -0.14
CA MET A 21 23.44 -34.15 -0.44
C MET A 21 22.97 -33.05 0.51
N ALA A 22 23.16 -31.78 0.12
CA ALA A 22 22.69 -30.63 0.89
C ALA A 22 22.59 -29.36 0.03
N THR A 23 21.93 -29.42 -1.13
CA THR A 23 21.45 -28.23 -1.87
C THR A 23 20.32 -28.65 -2.82
N ASN A 24 19.09 -28.81 -2.32
CA ASN A 24 17.88 -28.85 -3.17
C ASN A 24 16.55 -28.59 -2.42
N ASP A 25 16.55 -28.55 -1.09
CA ASP A 25 15.32 -28.44 -0.28
C ASP A 25 14.53 -27.12 -0.41
N GLY A 26 15.10 -26.08 -1.03
CA GLY A 26 14.42 -24.79 -1.19
C GLY A 26 13.59 -24.64 -2.47
N ILE A 27 13.77 -25.52 -3.45
CA ILE A 27 13.05 -25.50 -4.75
C ILE A 27 11.97 -26.59 -4.74
N GLN A 28 12.20 -27.68 -4.02
CA GLN A 28 11.29 -28.82 -3.87
C GLN A 28 9.99 -28.44 -3.14
N THR A 29 10.05 -27.53 -2.16
CA THR A 29 8.89 -27.06 -1.38
C THR A 29 7.90 -26.23 -2.20
N PHE A 30 8.34 -25.62 -3.32
CA PHE A 30 7.46 -24.76 -4.13
C PHE A 30 6.61 -25.58 -5.10
N ALA A 31 7.13 -26.68 -5.65
CA ALA A 31 6.40 -27.59 -6.51
C ALA A 31 5.39 -28.45 -5.73
N GLU A 32 5.75 -28.92 -4.53
CA GLU A 32 4.89 -29.75 -3.68
C GLU A 32 3.70 -28.96 -3.08
N THR A 33 3.88 -27.67 -2.81
CA THR A 33 2.80 -26.79 -2.34
C THR A 33 1.80 -26.46 -3.47
N VAL A 34 2.24 -26.50 -4.73
CA VAL A 34 1.41 -26.23 -5.92
C VAL A 34 0.48 -27.42 -6.25
N VAL A 35 0.89 -28.64 -5.93
CA VAL A 35 0.08 -29.86 -6.20
C VAL A 35 -0.91 -30.14 -5.08
N SER A 36 -0.57 -29.88 -3.82
CA SER A 36 -1.40 -30.24 -2.65
C SER A 36 -2.61 -29.34 -2.37
N LYS A 37 -2.71 -28.17 -3.01
CA LYS A 37 -3.85 -27.24 -2.82
C LYS A 37 -4.93 -27.33 -3.91
N ILE A 38 -4.80 -28.29 -4.84
CA ILE A 38 -5.71 -28.46 -5.96
C ILE A 38 -6.77 -29.51 -5.59
N THR A 39 -7.92 -28.99 -5.14
CA THR A 39 -9.27 -29.58 -5.19
C THR A 39 -9.50 -30.88 -4.41
N ASN A 40 -10.08 -30.72 -3.22
CA ASN A 40 -11.10 -31.66 -2.75
C ASN A 40 -12.32 -31.55 -3.68
N GLU A 41 -12.91 -32.71 -3.97
CA GLU A 41 -14.19 -32.96 -4.65
C GLU A 41 -14.15 -33.29 -6.16
N VAL A 42 -14.15 -34.62 -6.41
CA VAL A 42 -14.72 -35.46 -7.50
C VAL A 42 -13.80 -35.96 -8.65
N ASP A 43 -13.81 -37.31 -8.77
CA ASP A 43 -13.28 -38.30 -9.73
C ASP A 43 -11.75 -38.47 -9.92
N ASP A 44 -11.23 -39.53 -9.27
CA ASP A 44 -9.81 -39.77 -8.94
C ASP A 44 -8.98 -40.57 -9.98
N GLN A 45 -9.47 -40.86 -11.19
CA GLN A 45 -8.67 -41.61 -12.20
C GLN A 45 -8.42 -40.86 -13.52
N GLN A 46 -9.41 -40.13 -14.02
CA GLN A 46 -9.26 -39.31 -15.24
C GLN A 46 -8.47 -38.01 -14.97
N SER A 47 -8.62 -37.49 -13.76
CA SER A 47 -7.91 -36.30 -13.26
C SER A 47 -6.40 -36.52 -13.18
N ASP A 48 -5.93 -37.71 -12.80
CA ASP A 48 -4.50 -38.00 -12.65
C ASP A 48 -3.77 -38.14 -14.00
N ALA A 49 -4.40 -38.71 -15.03
CA ALA A 49 -3.84 -38.77 -16.37
C ALA A 49 -3.69 -37.37 -17.00
N ILE A 50 -4.69 -36.51 -16.78
CA ILE A 50 -4.66 -35.10 -17.23
C ILE A 50 -3.60 -34.32 -16.44
N ARG A 51 -3.48 -34.52 -15.11
CA ARG A 51 -2.42 -33.92 -14.28
C ARG A 51 -1.03 -34.32 -14.77
N GLN A 52 -0.83 -35.59 -15.08
CA GLN A 52 0.45 -36.07 -15.61
C GLN A 52 0.74 -35.48 -17.00
N TYR A 53 -0.27 -35.31 -17.87
CA TYR A 53 -0.11 -34.65 -19.16
C TYR A 53 0.27 -33.17 -19.01
N LEU A 54 -0.44 -32.40 -18.18
CA LEU A 54 -0.18 -30.98 -17.93
C LEU A 54 1.21 -30.72 -17.35
N SER A 55 1.84 -31.73 -16.73
CA SER A 55 3.20 -31.63 -16.20
C SER A 55 4.32 -31.78 -17.23
N LYS A 56 4.00 -32.28 -18.44
CA LYS A 56 4.96 -32.52 -19.53
C LYS A 56 5.25 -31.23 -20.29
N LYS A 57 6.48 -31.07 -20.78
CA LYS A 57 6.86 -29.93 -21.64
C LYS A 57 6.11 -29.92 -22.99
N THR A 58 5.63 -31.08 -23.42
CA THR A 58 4.91 -31.28 -24.69
C THR A 58 3.40 -31.08 -24.56
N ALA A 59 2.88 -30.70 -23.38
CA ALA A 59 1.44 -30.53 -23.15
C ALA A 59 0.77 -29.51 -24.09
N TRP A 60 1.56 -28.60 -24.67
CA TRP A 60 1.08 -27.55 -25.56
C TRP A 60 1.07 -27.96 -27.04
N ILE A 61 1.68 -29.10 -27.37
CA ILE A 61 1.83 -29.57 -28.75
C ILE A 61 0.56 -30.30 -29.18
N SER A 62 -0.23 -29.66 -30.05
CA SER A 62 -1.42 -30.24 -30.69
C SER A 62 -2.32 -31.07 -29.74
N PRO A 63 -2.90 -30.46 -28.69
CA PRO A 63 -3.72 -31.18 -27.73
C PRO A 63 -5.03 -31.68 -28.35
N ASN A 64 -5.53 -32.81 -27.85
CA ASN A 64 -6.88 -33.31 -28.15
C ASN A 64 -7.95 -32.38 -27.53
N GLU A 65 -9.22 -32.51 -27.93
CA GLU A 65 -10.33 -31.64 -27.44
C GLU A 65 -10.42 -31.60 -25.90
N GLU A 66 -10.43 -32.77 -25.23
CA GLU A 66 -10.44 -32.84 -23.77
C GLU A 66 -9.20 -32.22 -23.10
N GLN A 67 -8.02 -32.36 -23.75
CA GLN A 67 -6.77 -31.78 -23.25
C GLN A 67 -6.74 -30.26 -23.43
N PHE A 68 -7.30 -29.78 -24.54
CA PHE A 68 -7.44 -28.37 -24.84
C PHE A 68 -8.35 -27.69 -23.80
N ASP A 69 -9.50 -28.29 -23.49
CA ASP A 69 -10.41 -27.78 -22.46
C ASP A 69 -9.77 -27.78 -21.06
N ALA A 70 -9.00 -28.82 -20.73
CA ALA A 70 -8.25 -28.87 -19.48
C ALA A 70 -7.19 -27.74 -19.39
N LEU A 71 -6.46 -27.47 -20.49
CA LEU A 71 -5.49 -26.38 -20.56
C LEU A 71 -6.15 -25.01 -20.46
N VAL A 72 -7.30 -24.81 -21.11
CA VAL A 72 -8.09 -23.57 -21.02
C VAL A 72 -8.53 -23.34 -19.58
N ASN A 73 -9.04 -24.36 -18.89
CA ASN A 73 -9.44 -24.25 -17.49
C ASN A 73 -8.25 -23.95 -16.56
N LEU A 74 -7.09 -24.57 -16.81
CA LEU A 74 -5.86 -24.29 -16.08
C LEU A 74 -5.41 -22.84 -16.27
N LEU A 75 -5.39 -22.35 -17.51
CA LEU A 75 -5.02 -20.97 -17.82
C LEU A 75 -6.01 -19.97 -17.22
N LYS A 76 -7.30 -20.26 -17.28
CA LYS A 76 -8.34 -19.43 -16.67
C LYS A 76 -8.14 -19.30 -15.17
N LYS A 77 -7.94 -20.42 -14.47
CA LYS A 77 -7.65 -20.42 -13.03
C LYS A 77 -6.40 -19.60 -12.70
N ARG A 78 -5.33 -19.77 -13.48
CA ARG A 78 -4.09 -19.02 -13.29
C ARG A 78 -4.20 -17.54 -13.62
N LEU A 79 -5.01 -17.17 -14.62
CA LEU A 79 -5.33 -15.77 -14.92
C LEU A 79 -6.12 -15.15 -13.77
N ASP A 80 -7.07 -15.87 -13.18
CA ASP A 80 -7.84 -15.40 -12.03
C ASP A 80 -6.94 -15.23 -10.78
N GLU A 81 -6.02 -16.18 -10.53
CA GLU A 81 -4.98 -16.07 -9.49
C GLU A 81 -4.00 -14.91 -9.74
N GLY A 82 -3.68 -14.63 -11.01
CA GLY A 82 -2.82 -13.53 -11.45
C GLY A 82 -3.55 -12.19 -11.63
N HIS A 83 -4.81 -12.08 -11.19
CA HIS A 83 -5.65 -10.88 -11.30
C HIS A 83 -5.82 -10.35 -12.75
N GLY A 84 -5.85 -11.26 -13.73
CA GLY A 84 -6.06 -10.95 -15.14
C GLY A 84 -4.79 -10.94 -15.99
N GLU A 85 -3.62 -11.20 -15.41
CA GLU A 85 -2.36 -11.35 -16.17
C GLU A 85 -1.49 -12.50 -15.64
N ILE A 86 -0.78 -13.16 -16.53
CA ILE A 86 0.20 -14.20 -16.17
C ILE A 86 1.37 -14.20 -17.13
N ILE A 87 2.56 -14.49 -16.60
CA ILE A 87 3.73 -14.83 -17.40
C ILE A 87 3.79 -16.37 -17.53
N LEU A 88 3.45 -16.88 -18.71
CA LEU A 88 3.54 -18.29 -19.05
C LEU A 88 4.93 -18.61 -19.60
N GLU A 89 5.48 -19.74 -19.19
CA GLU A 89 6.73 -20.29 -19.74
C GLU A 89 6.41 -21.57 -20.52
N ILE A 90 6.80 -21.61 -21.78
CA ILE A 90 6.59 -22.76 -22.67
C ILE A 90 7.96 -23.38 -22.98
N GLY A 91 8.02 -24.70 -22.82
CA GLY A 91 9.23 -25.50 -23.07
C GLY A 91 9.97 -25.95 -21.81
N THR A 92 9.42 -25.69 -20.62
CA THR A 92 9.84 -26.30 -19.36
C THR A 92 8.73 -27.18 -18.81
N GLY A 93 9.07 -28.40 -18.40
CA GLY A 93 8.15 -29.38 -17.82
C GLY A 93 8.70 -29.89 -16.50
N VAL A 94 7.82 -30.19 -15.54
CA VAL A 94 8.22 -30.62 -14.18
C VAL A 94 8.91 -31.97 -14.21
N THR A 95 8.53 -32.85 -15.14
CA THR A 95 9.11 -34.19 -15.31
C THR A 95 10.37 -34.22 -16.17
N ASP A 96 10.63 -33.16 -16.96
CA ASP A 96 11.68 -33.14 -17.99
C ASP A 96 12.81 -32.15 -17.66
N ALA A 97 13.11 -31.96 -16.37
CA ALA A 97 14.13 -31.03 -15.89
C ALA A 97 15.55 -31.31 -16.46
N GLU A 98 15.81 -32.54 -16.92
CA GLU A 98 17.10 -32.95 -17.50
C GLU A 98 17.29 -32.48 -18.96
N SER A 99 16.23 -32.13 -19.69
CA SER A 99 16.33 -31.69 -21.10
C SER A 99 15.40 -30.51 -21.43
N PRO A 100 15.70 -29.32 -20.89
CA PRO A 100 14.87 -28.13 -21.06
C PRO A 100 14.80 -27.65 -22.53
N GLY A 101 13.64 -27.10 -22.92
CA GLY A 101 13.37 -26.53 -24.24
C GLY A 101 12.69 -27.49 -25.23
N LEU A 102 12.02 -26.89 -26.22
CA LEU A 102 11.33 -27.54 -27.35
C LEU A 102 12.07 -27.26 -28.65
N LEU A 103 11.92 -28.13 -29.65
CA LEU A 103 12.37 -27.84 -31.02
C LEU A 103 11.57 -26.69 -31.63
N ILE A 104 12.08 -26.08 -32.71
CA ILE A 104 11.41 -24.94 -33.35
C ILE A 104 10.01 -25.30 -33.86
N ASP A 105 9.86 -26.46 -34.50
CA ASP A 105 8.58 -26.95 -35.01
C ASP A 105 7.58 -27.23 -33.87
N GLU A 106 8.07 -27.78 -32.76
CA GLU A 106 7.26 -28.06 -31.56
C GLU A 106 6.82 -26.75 -30.87
N MET A 107 7.69 -25.73 -30.88
CA MET A 107 7.39 -24.41 -30.35
C MET A 107 6.32 -23.72 -31.22
N GLU A 108 6.43 -23.78 -32.55
CA GLU A 108 5.42 -23.23 -33.46
C GLU A 108 4.05 -23.87 -33.25
N ALA A 109 4.00 -25.20 -33.11
CA ALA A 109 2.77 -25.92 -32.79
C ALA A 109 2.19 -25.46 -31.44
N SER A 110 3.03 -25.29 -30.43
CA SER A 110 2.61 -24.81 -29.09
C SER A 110 2.07 -23.37 -29.14
N VAL A 111 2.68 -22.50 -29.93
CA VAL A 111 2.22 -21.12 -30.15
C VAL A 111 0.89 -21.09 -30.90
N ALA A 112 0.67 -21.98 -31.86
CA ALA A 112 -0.61 -22.11 -32.56
C ALA A 112 -1.74 -22.52 -31.60
N THR A 113 -1.49 -23.48 -30.70
CA THR A 113 -2.41 -23.85 -29.62
C THR A 113 -2.75 -22.64 -28.75
N LEU A 114 -1.74 -21.90 -28.31
CA LEU A 114 -1.93 -20.74 -27.44
C LEU A 114 -2.69 -19.60 -28.13
N LYS A 115 -2.43 -19.35 -29.41
CA LYS A 115 -3.22 -18.41 -30.24
C LYS A 115 -4.68 -18.84 -30.36
N SER A 116 -4.95 -20.13 -30.46
CA SER A 116 -6.32 -20.66 -30.49
C SER A 116 -7.05 -20.42 -29.16
N MET A 117 -6.33 -20.48 -28.03
CA MET A 117 -6.89 -20.17 -26.70
C MET A 117 -7.19 -18.68 -26.49
N GLN A 118 -6.52 -17.77 -27.21
CA GLN A 118 -6.77 -16.32 -27.11
C GLN A 118 -8.24 -15.96 -27.34
N ALA A 119 -8.84 -16.56 -28.38
CA ALA A 119 -10.23 -16.32 -28.75
C ALA A 119 -11.21 -16.86 -27.70
N VAL A 120 -10.87 -17.96 -27.02
CA VAL A 120 -11.72 -18.59 -26.00
C VAL A 120 -11.65 -17.84 -24.67
N LEU A 121 -10.46 -17.35 -24.30
CA LEU A 121 -10.19 -16.68 -23.03
C LEU A 121 -10.36 -15.16 -23.08
N ASP A 122 -10.69 -14.59 -24.24
CA ASP A 122 -10.73 -13.14 -24.48
C ASP A 122 -9.46 -12.45 -23.95
N SER A 123 -8.31 -12.94 -24.42
CA SER A 123 -6.99 -12.61 -23.89
C SER A 123 -5.98 -12.33 -25.01
N GLU A 124 -5.10 -11.37 -24.78
CA GLU A 124 -3.97 -11.07 -25.66
C GLU A 124 -2.70 -11.75 -25.17
N VAL A 125 -1.87 -12.17 -26.12
CA VAL A 125 -0.61 -12.85 -25.88
C VAL A 125 0.52 -12.01 -26.46
N GLN A 126 1.51 -11.72 -25.64
CA GLN A 126 2.73 -11.03 -26.03
C GLN A 126 3.95 -11.90 -25.73
N LEU A 127 4.83 -12.09 -26.72
CA LEU A 127 6.15 -12.70 -26.50
C LEU A 127 7.03 -11.72 -25.71
N LEU A 128 7.52 -12.15 -24.54
CA LEU A 128 8.44 -11.36 -23.71
C LEU A 128 9.90 -11.69 -24.01
N ARG A 129 10.23 -12.98 -24.12
CA ARG A 129 11.60 -13.47 -24.35
C ARG A 129 11.60 -14.84 -25.00
N GLU A 130 12.62 -15.06 -25.81
CA GLU A 130 13.04 -16.35 -26.35
C GLU A 130 14.42 -16.71 -25.78
N LYS A 131 14.54 -17.92 -25.23
CA LYS A 131 15.78 -18.47 -24.66
C LYS A 131 16.19 -19.71 -25.44
N SER A 132 17.34 -19.66 -26.09
CA SER A 132 17.95 -20.82 -26.71
C SER A 132 18.69 -21.68 -25.67
N VAL A 133 18.43 -22.99 -25.68
CA VAL A 133 19.05 -24.02 -24.85
C VAL A 133 19.73 -25.05 -25.76
N SER A 134 20.83 -25.65 -25.30
CA SER A 134 21.57 -26.70 -26.02
C SER A 134 22.03 -26.29 -27.42
N ASN A 135 23.01 -25.38 -27.51
CA ASN A 135 23.62 -24.92 -28.78
C ASN A 135 22.60 -24.46 -29.85
N ASN A 136 21.58 -23.69 -29.45
CA ASN A 136 20.52 -23.16 -30.33
C ASN A 136 19.64 -24.22 -31.02
N THR A 137 19.55 -25.42 -30.46
CA THR A 137 18.65 -26.46 -31.01
C THR A 137 17.28 -26.46 -30.35
N ARG A 138 17.18 -25.98 -29.10
CA ARG A 138 15.94 -25.94 -28.33
C ARG A 138 15.64 -24.54 -27.83
N TYR A 139 14.36 -24.23 -27.68
CA TYR A 139 13.87 -22.92 -27.32
C TYR A 139 12.91 -23.00 -26.13
N ILE A 140 13.00 -22.01 -25.25
CA ILE A 140 12.06 -21.74 -24.17
C ILE A 140 11.53 -20.32 -24.39
N ASN A 141 10.21 -20.20 -24.54
CA ASN A 141 9.59 -18.92 -24.79
C ASN A 141 8.74 -18.52 -23.58
N GLU A 142 8.85 -17.25 -23.20
CA GLU A 142 8.07 -16.65 -22.13
C GLU A 142 7.06 -15.68 -22.74
N TYR A 143 5.78 -15.88 -22.42
CA TYR A 143 4.68 -15.08 -22.92
C TYR A 143 3.97 -14.37 -21.77
N LEU A 144 3.62 -13.10 -21.97
CA LEU A 144 2.66 -12.39 -21.14
C LEU A 144 1.27 -12.62 -21.74
N ILE A 145 0.37 -13.18 -20.93
CA ILE A 145 -1.04 -13.32 -21.28
C ILE A 145 -1.80 -12.31 -20.44
N ARG A 146 -2.58 -11.44 -21.08
CA ARG A 146 -3.37 -10.41 -20.43
C ARG A 146 -4.80 -10.47 -20.92
N ARG A 147 -5.74 -10.59 -19.99
CA ARG A 147 -7.17 -10.60 -20.29
C ARG A 147 -7.61 -9.24 -20.81
N HIS A 148 -8.51 -9.21 -21.79
CA HIS A 148 -9.21 -7.99 -22.16
C HIS A 148 -10.14 -7.56 -21.04
N ILE A 149 -9.99 -6.31 -20.61
CA ILE A 149 -10.83 -5.70 -19.59
C ILE A 149 -11.68 -4.65 -20.29
N ASP A 150 -12.96 -4.57 -19.91
CA ASP A 150 -13.88 -3.55 -20.40
C ASP A 150 -13.32 -2.14 -20.17
N GLN A 151 -13.69 -1.19 -21.02
CA GLN A 151 -13.25 0.21 -20.89
C GLN A 151 -13.71 0.90 -19.59
N GLU A 152 -14.59 0.27 -18.81
CA GLU A 152 -15.04 0.72 -17.48
C GLU A 152 -14.18 0.18 -16.32
N ASP A 153 -13.14 -0.65 -16.56
CA ASP A 153 -12.28 -1.24 -15.53
C ASP A 153 -10.81 -1.32 -16.02
N PHE A 154 -9.87 -1.49 -15.10
CA PHE A 154 -8.43 -1.67 -15.37
C PHE A 154 -7.74 -2.33 -14.17
N MET A 155 -6.66 -3.07 -14.43
CA MET A 155 -5.79 -3.60 -13.38
C MET A 155 -5.02 -2.46 -12.72
N GLU A 156 -5.00 -2.40 -11.39
CA GLU A 156 -4.28 -1.36 -10.64
C GLU A 156 -3.13 -1.98 -9.83
N VAL A 157 -1.95 -1.40 -9.97
CA VAL A 157 -0.78 -1.69 -9.13
C VAL A 157 -0.34 -0.42 -8.44
N ARG A 158 -0.18 -0.45 -7.12
CA ARG A 158 0.23 0.72 -6.33
C ARG A 158 1.71 0.64 -5.98
N VAL A 159 2.47 1.66 -6.37
CA VAL A 159 3.90 1.77 -6.10
C VAL A 159 4.16 3.02 -5.26
N ALA A 160 4.61 2.83 -4.03
CA ALA A 160 5.06 3.92 -3.18
C ALA A 160 6.47 4.36 -3.55
N VAL A 161 6.65 5.64 -3.88
CA VAL A 161 7.96 6.21 -4.21
C VAL A 161 8.59 6.82 -2.98
N THR A 162 9.69 6.22 -2.52
CA THR A 162 10.39 6.60 -1.29
C THR A 162 11.86 6.91 -1.55
N GLY A 163 12.49 7.68 -0.68
CA GLY A 163 13.92 8.02 -0.79
C GLY A 163 14.24 9.38 -0.19
N ASN A 164 15.53 9.65 0.02
CA ASN A 164 15.96 10.92 0.61
C ASN A 164 15.57 12.15 -0.23
N VAL A 165 15.69 13.34 0.35
CA VAL A 165 15.65 14.61 -0.39
C VAL A 165 16.68 14.56 -1.52
N ASP A 166 16.34 15.14 -2.67
CA ASP A 166 17.18 15.23 -3.88
C ASP A 166 17.54 13.91 -4.58
N ALA A 167 17.02 12.76 -4.14
CA ALA A 167 17.15 11.49 -4.86
C ALA A 167 16.42 11.46 -6.23
N GLY A 168 15.71 12.53 -6.59
CA GLY A 168 15.04 12.65 -7.90
C GLY A 168 13.64 12.02 -7.97
N LYS A 169 12.94 11.85 -6.84
CA LYS A 169 11.60 11.22 -6.76
C LYS A 169 10.57 11.82 -7.70
N SER A 170 10.17 13.06 -7.43
CA SER A 170 9.19 13.76 -8.24
C SER A 170 9.70 14.04 -9.67
N THR A 171 11.03 14.11 -9.86
CA THR A 171 11.60 14.23 -11.21
C THR A 171 11.37 12.96 -12.04
N LEU A 172 11.70 11.78 -11.51
CA LEU A 172 11.49 10.51 -12.19
C LEU A 172 10.00 10.28 -12.46
N LEU A 173 9.14 10.58 -11.48
CA LEU A 173 7.70 10.48 -11.66
C LEU A 173 7.22 11.37 -12.81
N GLY A 174 7.66 12.63 -12.88
CA GLY A 174 7.27 13.52 -13.96
C GLY A 174 7.74 13.02 -15.33
N VAL A 175 8.93 12.41 -15.40
CA VAL A 175 9.43 11.81 -16.65
C VAL A 175 8.62 10.58 -17.05
N LEU A 176 8.29 9.70 -16.11
CA LEU A 176 7.51 8.50 -16.38
C LEU A 176 6.07 8.81 -16.80
N THR A 177 5.42 9.77 -16.14
CA THR A 177 3.98 10.04 -16.31
C THR A 177 3.68 11.01 -17.45
N HIS A 178 4.58 11.93 -17.77
CA HIS A 178 4.40 12.90 -18.87
C HIS A 178 5.19 12.55 -20.14
N GLY A 179 6.03 11.52 -20.11
CA GLY A 179 6.77 11.04 -21.27
C GLY A 179 7.85 11.97 -21.81
N LEU A 180 8.20 13.03 -21.07
CA LEU A 180 9.23 14.00 -21.43
C LEU A 180 10.43 13.85 -20.49
N LEU A 181 11.64 13.87 -21.06
CA LEU A 181 12.87 13.87 -20.27
C LEU A 181 13.03 15.17 -19.48
N ASP A 182 13.77 15.10 -18.38
CA ASP A 182 14.08 16.27 -17.57
C ASP A 182 15.25 17.06 -18.18
N ASP A 183 15.23 18.37 -18.03
CA ASP A 183 16.28 19.27 -18.52
C ASP A 183 17.47 19.40 -17.53
N GLY A 184 17.46 18.62 -16.46
CA GLY A 184 18.42 18.71 -15.36
C GLY A 184 18.17 19.89 -14.40
N ARG A 185 17.21 20.78 -14.71
CA ARG A 185 16.79 21.88 -13.83
C ARG A 185 15.47 21.58 -13.12
N GLY A 186 14.85 20.45 -13.45
CA GLY A 186 13.66 19.93 -12.78
C GLY A 186 12.35 20.44 -13.37
N ILE A 187 12.29 20.70 -14.69
CA ILE A 187 11.03 20.96 -15.38
C ILE A 187 10.03 19.82 -15.15
N ALA A 188 10.49 18.57 -15.14
CA ALA A 188 9.61 17.42 -14.96
C ALA A 188 8.90 17.43 -13.60
N ARG A 189 9.59 17.79 -12.50
CA ARG A 189 9.00 17.81 -11.15
C ARG A 189 8.07 19.01 -10.92
N GLN A 190 8.27 20.13 -11.62
CA GLN A 190 7.39 21.30 -11.47
C GLN A 190 5.94 21.00 -11.85
N LYS A 191 5.74 20.07 -12.80
CA LYS A 191 4.41 19.59 -13.22
C LYS A 191 3.67 18.80 -12.13
N LEU A 192 4.39 18.26 -11.14
CA LEU A 192 3.80 17.45 -10.07
C LEU A 192 3.49 18.26 -8.80
N PHE A 193 4.06 19.46 -8.64
CA PHE A 193 3.85 20.25 -7.43
C PHE A 193 2.43 20.78 -7.35
N ARG A 194 1.79 20.54 -6.19
CA ARG A 194 0.38 20.89 -5.96
C ARG A 194 0.22 22.15 -5.13
N HIS A 195 1.22 22.48 -4.32
CA HIS A 195 1.16 23.59 -3.39
C HIS A 195 2.21 24.66 -3.68
N LYS A 196 1.87 25.92 -3.41
CA LYS A 196 2.75 27.07 -3.63
C LYS A 196 4.12 26.91 -2.93
N HIS A 197 4.13 26.43 -1.68
CA HIS A 197 5.38 26.20 -0.95
C HIS A 197 6.21 25.04 -1.50
N GLU A 198 5.61 24.08 -2.22
CA GLU A 198 6.38 23.02 -2.92
C GLU A 198 7.12 23.63 -4.12
N MET A 199 6.50 24.57 -4.82
CA MET A 199 7.13 25.32 -5.91
C MET A 199 8.25 26.24 -5.40
N GLU A 200 8.02 26.94 -4.29
CA GLU A 200 9.00 27.85 -3.68
C GLU A 200 10.20 27.10 -3.08
N THR A 201 9.95 25.98 -2.39
CA THR A 201 11.03 25.22 -1.71
C THR A 201 11.65 24.13 -2.58
N GLY A 202 11.00 23.76 -3.69
CA GLY A 202 11.38 22.63 -4.53
C GLY A 202 11.22 21.26 -3.85
N ARG A 203 10.44 21.16 -2.78
CA ARG A 203 10.30 19.94 -1.94
C ARG A 203 8.85 19.49 -1.82
N THR A 204 8.60 18.22 -2.11
CA THR A 204 7.30 17.57 -1.87
C THR A 204 6.97 17.51 -0.38
N SER A 205 5.76 17.93 -0.04
CA SER A 205 5.28 18.06 1.34
C SER A 205 4.03 17.22 1.63
N SER A 206 3.31 16.84 0.58
CA SER A 206 2.05 16.10 0.60
C SER A 206 2.21 14.72 -0.05
N VAL A 207 1.23 13.83 0.16
CA VAL A 207 1.16 12.58 -0.62
C VAL A 207 0.59 12.92 -1.99
N GLY A 208 1.41 12.75 -3.03
CA GLY A 208 1.00 12.87 -4.43
C GLY A 208 0.49 11.53 -4.96
N ASN A 209 -0.43 11.57 -5.93
CA ASN A 209 -0.77 10.40 -6.72
C ASN A 209 -0.59 10.78 -8.19
N ASP A 210 0.05 9.91 -8.96
CA ASP A 210 0.19 10.01 -10.40
C ASP A 210 0.06 8.63 -11.04
N ILE A 211 -0.29 8.57 -12.32
CA ILE A 211 -0.62 7.31 -12.99
C ILE A 211 0.21 7.11 -14.26
N LEU A 212 0.58 5.86 -14.51
CA LEU A 212 1.18 5.39 -15.76
C LEU A 212 0.36 4.23 -16.30
N GLY A 213 -0.20 4.42 -17.49
CA GLY A 213 -1.05 3.48 -18.19
C GLY A 213 -0.28 2.62 -19.19
N PHE A 214 -0.62 1.34 -19.22
CA PHE A 214 -0.17 0.35 -20.19
C PHE A 214 -1.37 -0.23 -20.93
N ASP A 215 -1.27 -0.33 -22.25
CA ASP A 215 -2.25 -1.03 -23.07
C ASP A 215 -2.15 -2.56 -22.89
N VAL A 216 -2.96 -3.30 -23.65
CA VAL A 216 -2.98 -4.77 -23.57
C VAL A 216 -1.64 -5.36 -24.03
N GLN A 217 -0.96 -4.72 -24.98
CA GLN A 217 0.35 -5.09 -25.51
C GLN A 217 1.54 -4.55 -24.67
N GLY A 218 1.28 -3.89 -23.55
CA GLY A 218 2.31 -3.35 -22.66
C GLY A 218 3.00 -2.06 -23.14
N ALA A 219 2.47 -1.37 -24.16
CA ALA A 219 2.95 -0.05 -24.55
C ALA A 219 2.35 1.05 -23.67
N ILE A 220 3.07 2.16 -23.55
CA ILE A 220 2.68 3.28 -22.67
C ILE A 220 1.65 4.17 -23.35
N VAL A 221 0.53 4.37 -22.65
CA VAL A 221 -0.62 5.16 -23.09
C VAL A 221 -0.42 6.67 -22.86
N ASN A 222 0.36 7.06 -21.86
CA ASN A 222 0.54 8.45 -21.40
C ASN A 222 1.18 9.44 -22.40
N ARG A 223 1.40 9.04 -23.66
CA ARG A 223 2.03 9.91 -24.66
C ARG A 223 1.02 10.98 -25.10
N PRO A 224 1.41 12.26 -25.16
CA PRO A 224 0.56 13.29 -25.75
C PRO A 224 0.35 12.97 -27.24
N ASP A 225 -0.90 13.05 -27.70
CA ASP A 225 -1.24 12.83 -29.11
C ASP A 225 -0.45 13.83 -29.98
N THR A 226 -0.07 13.39 -31.18
CA THR A 226 0.80 14.12 -32.14
C THR A 226 0.25 15.49 -32.58
N HIS A 227 -0.97 15.84 -32.16
CA HIS A 227 -1.67 17.08 -32.51
C HIS A 227 -2.05 17.97 -31.32
N GLY A 228 -1.65 17.66 -30.08
CA GLY A 228 -2.02 18.46 -28.92
C GLY A 228 -0.96 18.48 -27.83
N ASN A 229 -0.46 19.66 -27.50
CA ASN A 229 0.46 19.95 -26.39
C ASN A 229 -0.14 19.71 -24.98
N GLN A 230 -1.25 18.98 -24.85
CA GLN A 230 -1.90 18.69 -23.58
C GLN A 230 -1.65 17.24 -23.17
N ALA A 231 -1.17 17.06 -21.94
CA ALA A 231 -1.14 15.75 -21.30
C ALA A 231 -2.57 15.19 -21.24
N LEU A 232 -2.73 13.90 -21.56
CA LEU A 232 -4.01 13.21 -21.50
C LEU A 232 -4.62 13.34 -20.09
N ASP A 233 -5.95 13.49 -20.02
CA ASP A 233 -6.63 13.44 -18.72
C ASP A 233 -6.52 12.01 -18.14
N TRP A 234 -6.62 11.93 -16.82
CA TRP A 234 -6.54 10.64 -16.14
C TRP A 234 -7.64 9.68 -16.59
N THR A 235 -8.81 10.20 -16.93
CA THR A 235 -9.94 9.42 -17.44
C THR A 235 -9.55 8.73 -18.76
N ASP A 236 -8.95 9.46 -19.69
CA ASP A 236 -8.53 8.94 -20.99
C ASP A 236 -7.42 7.90 -20.86
N ILE A 237 -6.46 8.15 -19.96
CA ILE A 237 -5.39 7.19 -19.65
C ILE A 237 -6.00 5.90 -19.12
N CYS A 238 -6.91 5.96 -18.14
CA CYS A 238 -7.56 4.79 -17.59
C CYS A 238 -8.37 4.00 -18.63
N GLN A 239 -9.16 4.67 -19.48
CA GLN A 239 -9.98 4.00 -20.50
C GLN A 239 -9.18 3.30 -21.58
N ARG A 240 -8.02 3.85 -21.95
CA ARG A 240 -7.13 3.27 -22.97
C ARG A 240 -6.14 2.23 -22.38
N SER A 241 -6.09 2.08 -21.06
CA SER A 241 -5.13 1.20 -20.38
C SER A 241 -5.78 -0.10 -19.92
N ALA A 242 -5.15 -1.22 -20.23
CA ALA A 242 -5.48 -2.50 -19.59
C ALA A 242 -4.96 -2.55 -18.16
N LYS A 243 -3.85 -1.85 -17.90
CA LYS A 243 -3.18 -1.80 -16.61
C LYS A 243 -2.69 -0.40 -16.28
N VAL A 244 -2.89 0.02 -15.04
CA VAL A 244 -2.47 1.31 -14.53
C VAL A 244 -1.60 1.13 -13.29
N VAL A 245 -0.38 1.65 -13.36
CA VAL A 245 0.50 1.80 -12.20
C VAL A 245 0.21 3.15 -11.55
N THR A 246 -0.30 3.12 -10.33
CA THR A 246 -0.46 4.31 -9.50
C THR A 246 0.79 4.51 -8.67
N PHE A 247 1.47 5.64 -8.88
CA PHE A 247 2.54 6.09 -8.02
C PHE A 247 2.01 6.91 -6.86
N ILE A 248 2.47 6.58 -5.66
CA ILE A 248 2.21 7.35 -4.45
C ILE A 248 3.52 8.12 -4.15
N ASP A 249 3.57 9.42 -4.50
CA ASP A 249 4.74 10.27 -4.26
C ASP A 249 4.83 10.61 -2.78
N LEU A 250 5.86 10.08 -2.11
CA LEU A 250 6.07 10.30 -0.69
C LEU A 250 7.20 11.29 -0.44
N ALA A 251 6.98 12.14 0.55
CA ALA A 251 7.93 13.18 0.92
C ALA A 251 9.29 12.58 1.36
N GLY A 252 10.38 13.18 0.89
CA GLY A 252 11.74 12.73 1.20
C GLY A 252 12.37 13.32 2.46
N HIS A 253 11.80 14.40 2.98
CA HIS A 253 12.39 15.17 4.09
C HIS A 253 11.85 14.71 5.44
N GLU A 254 12.70 14.65 6.47
CA GLU A 254 12.33 14.15 7.81
C GLU A 254 11.13 14.88 8.45
N LYS A 255 11.02 16.20 8.26
CA LYS A 255 9.86 17.03 8.66
C LYS A 255 8.51 16.46 8.17
N TYR A 256 8.50 15.77 7.03
CA TYR A 256 7.31 15.20 6.41
C TYR A 256 7.23 13.68 6.56
N LEU A 257 8.04 13.05 7.42
CA LEU A 257 7.98 11.61 7.69
C LEU A 257 6.57 11.16 8.12
N LYS A 258 5.82 12.02 8.82
CA LYS A 258 4.40 11.75 9.14
C LYS A 258 3.51 11.52 7.93
N THR A 259 3.81 12.18 6.83
CA THR A 259 3.10 12.08 5.55
C THR A 259 3.52 10.80 4.84
N THR A 260 4.82 10.49 4.85
CA THR A 260 5.38 9.25 4.29
C THR A 260 4.84 8.00 4.98
N VAL A 261 4.81 7.98 6.32
CA VAL A 261 4.27 6.84 7.08
C VAL A 261 2.80 6.63 6.75
N PHE A 262 2.00 7.71 6.72
CA PHE A 262 0.60 7.63 6.33
C PHE A 262 0.42 7.13 4.89
N GLY A 263 1.26 7.58 3.97
CA GLY A 263 1.28 7.09 2.58
C GLY A 263 1.56 5.59 2.48
N MET A 264 2.50 5.08 3.28
CA MET A 264 2.86 3.67 3.32
C MET A 264 1.84 2.78 4.04
N THR A 265 1.19 3.28 5.11
CA THR A 265 0.23 2.48 5.88
C THR A 265 -1.19 2.60 5.35
N GLY A 266 -1.64 3.80 4.96
CA GLY A 266 -3.01 4.07 4.58
C GLY A 266 -3.32 3.68 3.13
N HIS A 267 -2.50 4.12 2.17
CA HIS A 267 -2.72 3.82 0.76
C HIS A 267 -2.33 2.39 0.35
N ALA A 268 -1.87 1.57 1.30
CA ALA A 268 -1.54 0.15 1.15
C ALA A 268 -0.85 -0.19 -0.20
N PRO A 269 0.38 0.31 -0.43
CA PRO A 269 1.10 0.06 -1.68
C PRO A 269 1.46 -1.43 -1.84
N ASP A 270 1.35 -1.93 -3.06
CA ASP A 270 1.78 -3.29 -3.41
C ASP A 270 3.31 -3.40 -3.40
N TYR A 271 4.00 -2.34 -3.84
CA TYR A 271 5.45 -2.27 -3.94
C TYR A 271 6.00 -0.91 -3.48
N ALA A 272 7.27 -0.91 -3.08
CA ALA A 272 8.01 0.31 -2.77
C ALA A 272 9.19 0.49 -3.74
N MET A 273 9.20 1.62 -4.43
CA MET A 273 10.33 2.09 -5.23
C MET A 273 11.24 2.92 -4.33
N LEU A 274 12.41 2.39 -3.96
CA LEU A 274 13.40 3.11 -3.17
C LEU A 274 14.37 3.85 -4.09
N MET A 275 14.34 5.17 -4.03
CA MET A 275 15.16 6.04 -4.87
C MET A 275 16.43 6.49 -4.16
N VAL A 276 17.56 6.34 -4.86
CA VAL A 276 18.90 6.69 -4.39
C VAL A 276 19.60 7.50 -5.47
N GLY A 277 20.16 8.66 -5.12
CA GLY A 277 20.99 9.41 -6.08
C GLY A 277 22.36 8.76 -6.21
N ALA A 278 22.84 8.52 -7.43
CA ALA A 278 24.16 7.94 -7.70
C ALA A 278 25.31 8.74 -7.06
N ASN A 279 25.19 10.06 -7.05
CA ASN A 279 26.18 10.99 -6.52
C ASN A 279 26.16 11.10 -4.98
N ALA A 280 25.01 10.86 -4.34
CA ALA A 280 24.81 11.06 -2.90
C ALA A 280 24.84 9.75 -2.10
N GLY A 281 24.47 8.64 -2.73
CA GLY A 281 24.38 7.33 -2.08
C GLY A 281 23.25 7.23 -1.04
N VAL A 282 23.41 6.28 -0.11
CA VAL A 282 22.39 5.96 0.91
C VAL A 282 22.52 6.89 2.11
N ILE A 283 21.86 8.05 2.04
CA ILE A 283 21.91 9.09 3.07
C ILE A 283 20.53 9.44 3.65
N GLY A 284 20.55 10.07 4.83
CA GLY A 284 19.36 10.65 5.47
C GLY A 284 18.22 9.65 5.65
N MET A 285 17.07 9.97 5.06
CA MET A 285 15.82 9.23 5.24
C MET A 285 15.76 7.90 4.47
N THR A 286 16.72 7.59 3.60
CA THR A 286 16.68 6.36 2.79
C THR A 286 16.65 5.10 3.66
N LYS A 287 17.41 5.04 4.76
CA LYS A 287 17.40 3.89 5.67
C LYS A 287 16.08 3.76 6.43
N GLU A 288 15.49 4.88 6.84
CA GLU A 288 14.19 4.90 7.52
C GLU A 288 13.08 4.41 6.58
N HIS A 289 13.07 4.88 5.33
CA HIS A 289 12.09 4.45 4.33
C HIS A 289 12.23 2.97 3.97
N LEU A 290 13.47 2.49 3.80
CA LEU A 290 13.73 1.06 3.60
C LEU A 290 13.25 0.24 4.82
N GLY A 291 13.57 0.68 6.03
CA GLY A 291 13.12 0.05 7.26
C GLY A 291 11.59 -0.02 7.35
N LEU A 292 10.89 1.05 6.99
CA LEU A 292 9.43 1.11 6.97
C LEU A 292 8.81 0.18 5.91
N ALA A 293 9.38 0.09 4.71
CA ALA A 293 8.87 -0.83 3.69
C ALA A 293 9.05 -2.30 4.13
N LEU A 294 10.21 -2.66 4.68
CA LEU A 294 10.48 -3.99 5.22
C LEU A 294 9.55 -4.34 6.38
N ALA A 295 9.33 -3.38 7.28
CA ALA A 295 8.43 -3.48 8.41
C ALA A 295 6.99 -3.81 8.01
N LEU A 296 6.51 -3.13 6.97
CA LEU A 296 5.17 -3.33 6.43
C LEU A 296 5.09 -4.55 5.50
N GLY A 297 6.19 -5.26 5.27
CA GLY A 297 6.25 -6.40 4.33
C GLY A 297 5.98 -5.99 2.88
N VAL A 298 6.32 -4.75 2.53
CA VAL A 298 6.20 -4.23 1.17
C VAL A 298 7.51 -4.56 0.43
N PRO A 299 7.48 -5.25 -0.74
CA PRO A 299 8.67 -5.60 -1.49
C PRO A 299 9.28 -4.33 -2.08
N VAL A 300 10.61 -4.28 -2.07
CA VAL A 300 11.37 -3.08 -2.44
C VAL A 300 12.23 -3.37 -3.66
N PHE A 301 12.13 -2.52 -4.66
CA PHE A 301 13.12 -2.42 -5.73
C PHE A 301 13.79 -1.05 -5.67
N VAL A 302 15.06 -0.98 -6.06
CA VAL A 302 15.87 0.23 -5.95
C VAL A 302 16.06 0.87 -7.31
N VAL A 303 15.91 2.18 -7.38
CA VAL A 303 16.21 2.96 -8.56
C VAL A 303 17.31 3.97 -8.21
N VAL A 304 18.49 3.76 -8.80
CA VAL A 304 19.64 4.63 -8.69
C VAL A 304 19.56 5.67 -9.80
N THR A 305 19.33 6.93 -9.46
CA THR A 305 19.14 8.03 -10.41
C THR A 305 20.41 8.87 -10.59
N LYS A 306 20.41 9.77 -11.58
CA LYS A 306 21.50 10.74 -11.84
C LYS A 306 22.83 10.08 -12.19
N ILE A 307 22.78 8.94 -12.88
CA ILE A 307 23.99 8.23 -13.34
C ILE A 307 24.80 9.06 -14.35
N ASP A 308 24.13 9.97 -15.06
CA ASP A 308 24.73 10.94 -15.98
C ASP A 308 25.65 11.97 -15.28
N MET A 309 25.36 12.29 -14.02
CA MET A 309 26.10 13.31 -13.26
C MET A 309 27.21 12.70 -12.38
N ALA A 310 27.09 11.43 -12.00
CA ALA A 310 27.98 10.81 -11.03
C ALA A 310 29.24 10.23 -11.71
N PRO A 311 30.46 10.57 -11.24
CA PRO A 311 31.68 9.89 -11.69
C PRO A 311 31.60 8.38 -11.46
N ALA A 312 32.16 7.59 -12.37
CA ALA A 312 32.03 6.12 -12.35
C ALA A 312 32.53 5.47 -11.05
N ASN A 313 33.59 6.01 -10.44
CA ASN A 313 34.10 5.54 -9.14
C ASN A 313 33.08 5.76 -8.02
N VAL A 314 32.43 6.92 -7.97
CA VAL A 314 31.41 7.26 -6.96
C VAL A 314 30.17 6.39 -7.14
N LEU A 315 29.72 6.17 -8.39
CA LEU A 315 28.61 5.27 -8.68
C LEU A 315 28.92 3.84 -8.19
N GLN A 316 30.12 3.32 -8.46
CA GLN A 316 30.53 1.99 -8.00
C GLN A 316 30.56 1.89 -6.47
N GLU A 317 31.05 2.91 -5.76
CA GLU A 317 31.01 2.96 -4.30
C GLU A 317 29.58 2.95 -3.75
N THR A 318 28.70 3.76 -4.33
CA THR A 318 27.27 3.79 -3.99
C THR A 318 26.63 2.42 -4.19
N MET A 319 26.92 1.75 -5.31
CA MET A 319 26.41 0.40 -5.61
C MET A 319 26.91 -0.64 -4.60
N ARG A 320 28.21 -0.62 -4.26
CA ARG A 320 28.78 -1.51 -3.23
C ARG A 320 28.14 -1.29 -1.86
N LEU A 321 27.94 -0.04 -1.47
CA LEU A 321 27.27 0.31 -0.21
C LEU A 321 25.82 -0.18 -0.19
N LEU A 322 25.08 0.05 -1.28
CA LEU A 322 23.70 -0.39 -1.42
C LEU A 322 23.58 -1.91 -1.31
N GLN A 323 24.42 -2.65 -2.04
CA GLN A 323 24.46 -4.11 -1.96
C GLN A 323 24.78 -4.62 -0.55
N ARG A 324 25.72 -3.97 0.15
CA ARG A 324 26.06 -4.29 1.55
C ARG A 324 24.87 -4.09 2.49
N ILE A 325 24.14 -2.99 2.34
CA ILE A 325 22.95 -2.68 3.16
C ILE A 325 21.84 -3.69 2.89
N LEU A 326 21.57 -4.01 1.63
CA LEU A 326 20.52 -4.97 1.26
C LEU A 326 20.81 -6.39 1.76
N ARG A 327 22.08 -6.82 1.74
CA ARG A 327 22.51 -8.12 2.28
C ARG A 327 22.63 -8.16 3.80
N SER A 328 22.54 -7.02 4.48
CA SER A 328 22.73 -6.96 5.93
C SER A 328 21.70 -7.84 6.68
N PRO A 329 22.04 -8.36 7.89
CA PRO A 329 21.14 -9.23 8.66
C PRO A 329 19.78 -8.63 8.98
N GLY A 330 19.66 -7.30 9.01
CA GLY A 330 18.39 -6.60 9.22
C GLY A 330 17.48 -6.56 7.98
N VAL A 331 18.04 -6.67 6.78
CA VAL A 331 17.30 -6.51 5.51
C VAL A 331 17.12 -7.84 4.78
N ARG A 332 18.17 -8.68 4.72
CA ARG A 332 18.18 -10.04 4.14
C ARG A 332 17.60 -10.11 2.72
N LYS A 333 17.92 -9.12 1.88
CA LYS A 333 17.55 -9.09 0.45
C LYS A 333 18.72 -9.53 -0.43
N ILE A 334 18.39 -10.10 -1.58
CA ILE A 334 19.34 -10.50 -2.63
C ILE A 334 19.30 -9.38 -3.70
N PRO A 335 20.32 -8.51 -3.76
CA PRO A 335 20.37 -7.46 -4.77
C PRO A 335 20.66 -8.07 -6.15
N LEU A 336 19.86 -7.72 -7.15
CA LEU A 336 20.06 -8.10 -8.55
C LEU A 336 20.11 -6.83 -9.40
N LEU A 337 21.24 -6.58 -10.06
CA LEU A 337 21.39 -5.45 -10.98
C LEU A 337 20.69 -5.80 -12.30
N VAL A 338 19.78 -4.95 -12.75
CA VAL A 338 19.07 -5.13 -14.01
C VAL A 338 19.80 -4.36 -15.10
N GLN A 339 20.33 -5.08 -16.09
CA GLN A 339 21.03 -4.49 -17.24
C GLN A 339 20.28 -4.74 -18.54
N ASN A 340 19.58 -5.88 -18.64
CA ASN A 340 18.99 -6.35 -19.88
C ASN A 340 17.48 -6.65 -19.71
N ASN A 341 16.75 -6.82 -20.82
CA ASN A 341 15.33 -7.23 -20.78
C ASN A 341 15.15 -8.60 -20.10
N ASP A 342 16.12 -9.50 -20.24
CA ASP A 342 16.10 -10.83 -19.63
C ASP A 342 16.13 -10.77 -18.10
N ASP A 343 16.89 -9.83 -17.56
CA ASP A 343 16.96 -9.56 -16.13
C ASP A 343 15.62 -9.00 -15.64
N VAL A 344 14.97 -8.13 -16.42
CA VAL A 344 13.66 -7.55 -16.10
C VAL A 344 12.62 -8.66 -15.91
N ILE A 345 12.53 -9.60 -16.86
CA ILE A 345 11.54 -10.67 -16.81
C ILE A 345 11.84 -11.63 -15.65
N THR A 346 13.12 -11.98 -15.46
CA THR A 346 13.57 -12.83 -14.36
C THR A 346 13.31 -12.18 -13.00
N CYS A 347 13.48 -10.86 -12.90
CA CYS A 347 13.12 -10.08 -11.73
C CYS A 347 11.62 -10.13 -11.49
N ALA A 348 10.81 -9.78 -12.48
CA ALA A 348 9.35 -9.69 -12.33
C ALA A 348 8.74 -11.02 -11.84
N LYS A 349 9.16 -12.15 -12.40
CA LYS A 349 8.74 -13.49 -11.97
C LYS A 349 9.06 -13.78 -10.50
N ASN A 350 10.29 -13.48 -10.08
CA ASN A 350 10.80 -13.86 -8.75
C ASN A 350 10.58 -12.78 -7.67
N PHE A 351 10.11 -11.60 -8.05
CA PHE A 351 10.00 -10.47 -7.13
C PHE A 351 8.90 -10.67 -6.08
N ALA A 352 7.88 -11.47 -6.39
CA ALA A 352 6.84 -11.87 -5.43
C ALA A 352 7.41 -12.63 -4.22
N GLY A 353 8.53 -13.35 -4.38
CA GLY A 353 9.18 -14.14 -3.32
C GLY A 353 9.85 -13.33 -2.20
N GLU A 354 9.64 -12.01 -2.17
CA GLU A 354 10.10 -11.01 -1.19
C GLU A 354 11.62 -10.92 -0.94
N ARG A 355 12.44 -11.91 -1.28
CA ARG A 355 13.89 -11.88 -1.02
C ARG A 355 14.66 -11.12 -2.09
N LEU A 356 14.22 -11.17 -3.33
CA LEU A 356 14.87 -10.48 -4.44
C LEU A 356 14.66 -8.96 -4.35
N CYS A 357 15.71 -8.18 -4.62
CA CYS A 357 15.65 -6.73 -4.69
C CYS A 357 16.30 -6.27 -6.00
N PRO A 358 15.51 -6.03 -7.06
CA PRO A 358 16.00 -5.49 -8.32
C PRO A 358 16.58 -4.09 -8.13
N ILE A 359 17.68 -3.79 -8.83
CA ILE A 359 18.33 -2.47 -8.83
C ILE A 359 18.41 -1.99 -10.27
N PHE A 360 17.80 -0.83 -10.53
CA PHE A 360 17.84 -0.14 -11.82
C PHE A 360 18.77 1.07 -11.72
N GLN A 361 19.61 1.28 -12.72
CA GLN A 361 20.43 2.48 -12.86
C GLN A 361 19.82 3.34 -13.95
N VAL A 362 19.33 4.55 -13.65
CA VAL A 362 18.59 5.37 -14.62
C VAL A 362 19.08 6.82 -14.65
N SER A 363 18.91 7.45 -15.81
CA SER A 363 19.00 8.91 -15.95
C SER A 363 17.69 9.50 -16.43
N ASN A 364 17.21 10.51 -15.73
CA ASN A 364 16.02 11.27 -16.13
C ASN A 364 16.34 12.28 -17.24
N VAL A 365 17.62 12.58 -17.47
CA VAL A 365 18.08 13.60 -18.44
C VAL A 365 18.42 12.92 -19.77
N THR A 366 19.25 11.87 -19.74
CA THR A 366 19.65 11.15 -20.97
C THR A 366 18.61 10.10 -21.39
N GLY A 367 17.74 9.68 -20.48
CA GLY A 367 16.76 8.61 -20.71
C GLY A 367 17.34 7.19 -20.57
N GLU A 368 18.62 7.07 -20.20
CA GLU A 368 19.31 5.79 -20.06
C GLU A 368 18.56 4.84 -19.09
N ASN A 369 18.32 3.61 -19.55
CA ASN A 369 17.64 2.51 -18.85
C ASN A 369 16.21 2.78 -18.33
N LEU A 370 15.59 3.92 -18.69
CA LEU A 370 14.20 4.18 -18.33
C LEU A 370 13.24 3.13 -18.93
N ASP A 371 13.56 2.60 -20.10
CA ASP A 371 12.74 1.59 -20.76
C ASP A 371 12.76 0.24 -20.03
N LEU A 372 13.88 -0.13 -19.42
CA LEU A 372 13.96 -1.33 -18.56
C LEU A 372 13.06 -1.17 -17.33
N LEU A 373 13.08 0.02 -16.71
CA LEU A 373 12.22 0.32 -15.57
C LEU A 373 10.74 0.30 -15.96
N LYS A 374 10.37 0.90 -17.11
CA LYS A 374 8.99 0.89 -17.62
C LYS A 374 8.50 -0.54 -17.91
N LYS A 375 9.32 -1.37 -18.55
CA LYS A 375 9.01 -2.79 -18.80
C LYS A 375 8.84 -3.55 -17.49
N PHE A 376 9.70 -3.32 -16.50
CA PHE A 376 9.56 -3.92 -15.18
C PHE A 376 8.24 -3.53 -14.51
N LEU A 377 7.89 -2.24 -14.53
CA LEU A 377 6.62 -1.73 -13.99
C LEU A 377 5.40 -2.33 -14.69
N ASN A 378 5.45 -2.56 -16.01
CA ASN A 378 4.40 -3.26 -16.75
C ASN A 378 4.20 -4.71 -16.29
N LEU A 379 5.26 -5.38 -15.81
CA LEU A 379 5.21 -6.79 -15.39
C LEU A 379 4.95 -6.99 -13.89
N LEU A 380 4.81 -5.92 -13.10
CA LEU A 380 4.50 -6.02 -11.67
C LEU A 380 3.06 -6.47 -11.44
N THR A 381 2.82 -7.54 -10.70
CA THR A 381 1.45 -8.01 -10.43
C THR A 381 0.83 -7.34 -9.20
N THR A 382 -0.50 -7.27 -9.11
CA THR A 382 -1.16 -6.80 -7.88
C THR A 382 -0.92 -7.82 -6.76
N ARG A 383 -0.65 -7.36 -5.52
CA ARG A 383 -0.39 -8.26 -4.37
C ARG A 383 -1.57 -8.40 -3.42
N MET A 384 -2.49 -7.44 -3.43
CA MET A 384 -3.64 -7.46 -2.55
C MET A 384 -4.65 -8.50 -3.03
N GLU A 385 -4.95 -9.48 -2.18
CA GLU A 385 -5.91 -10.53 -2.48
C GLU A 385 -7.31 -9.95 -2.74
N THR A 386 -7.90 -10.36 -3.85
CA THR A 386 -9.28 -10.01 -4.22
C THR A 386 -10.23 -10.98 -3.54
N CYS A 387 -10.51 -10.80 -2.25
CA CYS A 387 -11.52 -11.60 -1.56
C CYS A 387 -12.93 -11.13 -1.95
N ILE A 388 -13.42 -11.59 -3.12
CA ILE A 388 -14.69 -11.16 -3.69
C ILE A 388 -15.90 -11.69 -2.88
N ASP A 389 -15.79 -12.90 -2.36
CA ASP A 389 -16.89 -13.58 -1.65
C ASP A 389 -17.06 -13.13 -0.19
N GLU A 390 -16.09 -12.37 0.32
CA GLU A 390 -16.16 -11.82 1.67
C GLU A 390 -17.03 -10.55 1.74
N PRO A 391 -17.63 -10.23 2.89
CA PRO A 391 -18.41 -9.01 3.03
C PRO A 391 -17.53 -7.77 2.84
N ALA A 392 -18.12 -6.73 2.23
CA ALA A 392 -17.39 -5.53 1.84
C ALA A 392 -16.77 -4.79 3.04
N GLU A 393 -15.48 -4.48 2.93
CA GLU A 393 -14.74 -3.66 3.89
C GLU A 393 -13.91 -2.64 3.13
N PHE A 394 -14.12 -1.35 3.42
CA PHE A 394 -13.40 -0.26 2.77
C PHE A 394 -12.80 0.70 3.80
N GLN A 395 -11.51 0.97 3.63
CA GLN A 395 -10.75 1.86 4.50
C GLN A 395 -10.69 3.27 3.92
N ILE A 396 -10.97 4.30 4.73
CA ILE A 396 -10.98 5.70 4.29
C ILE A 396 -9.64 6.37 4.59
N ASP A 397 -9.00 6.86 3.53
CA ASP A 397 -7.67 7.47 3.55
C ASP A 397 -7.76 8.99 3.34
N ASP A 398 -8.67 9.42 2.46
CA ASP A 398 -8.83 10.81 2.04
C ASP A 398 -10.29 11.26 1.99
N LEU A 399 -10.48 12.57 2.18
CA LEU A 399 -11.78 13.21 2.28
C LEU A 399 -11.82 14.47 1.40
N TYR A 400 -12.71 14.46 0.42
CA TYR A 400 -12.91 15.55 -0.52
C TYR A 400 -14.30 16.19 -0.33
N ALA A 401 -14.37 17.49 -0.57
CA ALA A 401 -15.64 18.20 -0.71
C ALA A 401 -15.68 18.72 -2.13
N VAL A 402 -16.49 18.07 -2.97
CA VAL A 402 -16.57 18.36 -4.40
C VAL A 402 -17.84 19.19 -4.65
N PRO A 403 -17.73 20.39 -5.25
CA PRO A 403 -18.89 21.21 -5.59
C PRO A 403 -19.92 20.41 -6.43
N GLY A 404 -21.20 20.52 -6.11
CA GLY A 404 -22.29 19.81 -6.80
C GLY A 404 -22.46 18.32 -6.45
N VAL A 405 -21.36 17.60 -6.15
CA VAL A 405 -21.40 16.18 -5.77
C VAL A 405 -21.63 16.01 -4.27
N GLY A 406 -20.95 16.80 -3.45
CA GLY A 406 -21.00 16.77 -1.99
C GLY A 406 -19.73 16.16 -1.37
N THR A 407 -19.92 15.40 -0.29
CA THR A 407 -18.82 14.77 0.45
C THR A 407 -18.40 13.48 -0.24
N VAL A 408 -17.12 13.38 -0.60
CA VAL A 408 -16.53 12.22 -1.26
C VAL A 408 -15.44 11.65 -0.36
N VAL A 409 -15.47 10.34 -0.13
CA VAL A 409 -14.43 9.61 0.62
C VAL A 409 -13.61 8.79 -0.36
N SER A 410 -12.30 8.70 -0.15
CA SER A 410 -11.41 7.90 -0.98
C SER A 410 -10.56 6.99 -0.11
N GLY A 411 -10.22 5.84 -0.66
CA GLY A 411 -9.35 4.86 -0.02
C GLY A 411 -9.38 3.53 -0.75
N THR A 412 -9.18 2.45 0.00
CA THR A 412 -8.94 1.12 -0.57
C THR A 412 -9.98 0.13 -0.09
N THR A 413 -10.59 -0.59 -1.04
CA THR A 413 -11.48 -1.72 -0.73
C THR A 413 -10.61 -2.90 -0.36
N LEU A 414 -10.69 -3.35 0.88
CA LEU A 414 -9.88 -4.44 1.39
C LEU A 414 -10.49 -5.79 1.01
N LYS A 415 -11.82 -5.90 1.08
CA LYS A 415 -12.57 -7.14 0.86
C LYS A 415 -13.93 -6.85 0.25
N GLY A 416 -14.50 -7.86 -0.40
CA GLY A 416 -15.84 -7.86 -1.00
C GLY A 416 -15.99 -6.96 -2.22
N ILE A 417 -17.25 -6.77 -2.61
CA ILE A 417 -17.63 -5.86 -3.70
C ILE A 417 -18.55 -4.77 -3.12
N ILE A 418 -18.32 -3.52 -3.53
CA ILE A 418 -19.19 -2.38 -3.26
C ILE A 418 -19.81 -1.93 -4.58
N LYS A 419 -21.13 -1.93 -4.67
CA LYS A 419 -21.87 -1.51 -5.86
C LYS A 419 -22.55 -0.15 -5.67
N LEU A 420 -22.86 0.49 -6.79
CA LEU A 420 -23.58 1.75 -6.77
C LEU A 420 -24.99 1.56 -6.17
N GLY A 421 -25.34 2.40 -5.20
CA GLY A 421 -26.63 2.32 -4.50
C GLY A 421 -26.61 1.50 -3.20
N ASP A 422 -25.52 0.80 -2.90
CA ASP A 422 -25.39 -0.02 -1.69
C ASP A 422 -25.48 0.83 -0.41
N ASN A 423 -26.00 0.20 0.65
CA ASN A 423 -26.05 0.75 2.00
C ASN A 423 -24.94 0.13 2.85
N LEU A 424 -23.97 0.95 3.28
CA LEU A 424 -22.85 0.54 4.11
C LEU A 424 -22.90 1.25 5.47
N GLN A 425 -22.23 0.67 6.46
CA GLN A 425 -22.06 1.24 7.79
C GLN A 425 -20.78 2.05 7.85
N LEU A 426 -20.90 3.37 7.98
CA LEU A 426 -19.80 4.33 8.12
C LEU A 426 -19.47 4.54 9.59
N GLY A 427 -18.21 4.39 9.96
CA GLY A 427 -17.75 4.69 11.31
C GLY A 427 -16.33 4.19 11.55
N PRO A 428 -15.88 4.08 12.82
CA PRO A 428 -16.60 4.53 14.00
C PRO A 428 -16.60 6.05 14.11
N ASP A 429 -17.65 6.66 14.63
CA ASP A 429 -17.64 8.08 15.05
C ASP A 429 -16.82 8.26 16.36
N PRO A 430 -16.65 9.49 16.91
CA PRO A 430 -15.94 9.68 18.17
C PRO A 430 -16.54 8.93 19.38
N LEU A 431 -17.80 8.49 19.30
CA LEU A 431 -18.50 7.71 20.33
C LEU A 431 -18.41 6.19 20.07
N GLY A 432 -17.81 5.76 18.97
CA GLY A 432 -17.71 4.36 18.57
C GLY A 432 -18.94 3.83 17.83
N GLN A 433 -19.87 4.69 17.41
CA GLN A 433 -21.08 4.31 16.69
C GLN A 433 -20.85 4.30 15.17
N PHE A 434 -21.66 3.50 14.48
CA PHE A 434 -21.68 3.41 13.03
C PHE A 434 -23.02 3.86 12.48
N LYS A 435 -22.98 4.63 11.39
CA LYS A 435 -24.15 5.22 10.74
C LYS A 435 -24.32 4.60 9.35
N THR A 436 -25.53 4.18 9.03
CA THR A 436 -25.81 3.66 7.68
C THR A 436 -25.79 4.80 6.66
N VAL A 437 -25.08 4.61 5.56
CA VAL A 437 -24.92 5.56 4.47
C VAL A 437 -25.10 4.86 3.13
N GLN A 438 -25.66 5.58 2.15
CA GLN A 438 -25.83 5.08 0.80
C GLN A 438 -24.74 5.62 -0.12
N ILE A 439 -24.20 4.75 -0.97
CA ILE A 439 -23.25 5.11 -2.03
C ILE A 439 -24.00 5.76 -3.21
N ARG A 440 -23.70 7.04 -3.47
CA ARG A 440 -24.32 7.80 -4.56
C ARG A 440 -23.65 7.54 -5.92
N SER A 441 -22.32 7.48 -5.92
CA SER A 441 -21.51 7.24 -7.13
C SER A 441 -20.14 6.71 -6.74
N ILE A 442 -19.54 5.92 -7.63
CA ILE A 442 -18.22 5.31 -7.48
C ILE A 442 -17.32 5.81 -8.59
N HIS A 443 -16.10 6.22 -8.26
CA HIS A 443 -15.09 6.59 -9.25
C HIS A 443 -13.75 5.94 -8.91
N ARG A 444 -13.06 5.43 -9.93
CA ARG A 444 -11.67 4.95 -9.83
C ARG A 444 -10.78 5.87 -10.66
N LYS A 445 -9.86 6.57 -10.00
CA LYS A 445 -8.95 7.56 -10.63
C LYS A 445 -9.69 8.57 -11.53
N ARG A 446 -10.85 9.06 -11.08
CA ARG A 446 -11.77 9.99 -11.79
C ARG A 446 -12.64 9.35 -12.87
N MET A 447 -12.38 8.10 -13.26
CA MET A 447 -13.26 7.35 -14.15
C MET A 447 -14.49 6.82 -13.37
N PRO A 448 -15.73 7.06 -13.84
CA PRO A 448 -16.92 6.51 -13.19
C PRO A 448 -16.99 5.00 -13.39
N VAL A 449 -17.33 4.26 -12.34
CA VAL A 449 -17.48 2.79 -12.38
C VAL A 449 -18.74 2.36 -11.66
N ARG A 450 -19.24 1.15 -11.97
CA ARG A 450 -20.48 0.61 -11.38
C ARG A 450 -20.25 -0.13 -10.06
N GLU A 451 -19.08 -0.72 -9.92
CA GLU A 451 -18.68 -1.49 -8.75
C GLU A 451 -17.19 -1.31 -8.45
N CYS A 452 -16.80 -1.64 -7.23
CA CYS A 452 -15.42 -1.64 -6.76
C CYS A 452 -15.15 -2.95 -6.02
N LYS A 453 -14.13 -3.67 -6.45
CA LYS A 453 -13.74 -4.98 -5.91
C LYS A 453 -12.64 -4.82 -4.86
N GLY A 454 -12.51 -5.81 -3.97
CA GLY A 454 -11.38 -5.93 -3.04
C GLY A 454 -10.04 -5.79 -3.79
N GLY A 455 -9.07 -5.10 -3.19
CA GLY A 455 -7.80 -4.77 -3.85
C GLY A 455 -7.78 -3.41 -4.55
N GLN A 456 -8.93 -2.85 -4.95
CA GLN A 456 -9.00 -1.63 -5.77
C GLN A 456 -9.07 -0.35 -4.93
N THR A 457 -8.48 0.75 -5.45
CA THR A 457 -8.73 2.08 -4.89
C THR A 457 -9.94 2.73 -5.53
N SER A 458 -10.77 3.38 -4.72
CA SER A 458 -11.96 4.07 -5.22
C SER A 458 -12.34 5.28 -4.38
N SER A 459 -13.13 6.15 -4.99
CA SER A 459 -13.75 7.31 -4.38
C SER A 459 -15.26 7.17 -4.41
N PHE A 460 -15.89 7.26 -3.23
CA PHE A 460 -17.32 7.15 -3.05
C PHE A 460 -17.93 8.50 -2.68
N ALA A 461 -18.93 8.95 -3.43
CA ALA A 461 -19.77 10.06 -3.02
C ALA A 461 -20.83 9.55 -2.04
N LEU A 462 -20.88 10.11 -0.83
CA LEU A 462 -21.82 9.69 0.22
C LEU A 462 -23.06 10.59 0.25
N ARG A 463 -24.23 9.98 0.39
CA ARG A 463 -25.50 10.73 0.48
C ARG A 463 -25.74 11.27 1.89
N LYS A 464 -26.11 12.55 2.01
CA LYS A 464 -26.55 13.21 3.26
C LYS A 464 -25.52 13.20 4.42
N ILE A 465 -24.23 13.12 4.14
CA ILE A 465 -23.16 13.24 5.14
C ILE A 465 -22.37 14.53 4.93
N ARG A 466 -22.13 15.27 6.01
CA ARG A 466 -21.28 16.46 6.00
C ARG A 466 -19.83 16.04 6.22
N LYS A 467 -18.88 16.72 5.55
CA LYS A 467 -17.45 16.48 5.72
C LYS A 467 -16.98 16.61 7.18
N SER A 468 -17.64 17.44 8.00
CA SER A 468 -17.31 17.62 9.43
C SER A 468 -17.57 16.38 10.29
N GLU A 469 -18.45 15.47 9.86
CA GLU A 469 -18.74 14.21 10.55
C GLU A 469 -17.68 13.14 10.24
N LEU A 470 -16.81 13.37 9.25
CA LEU A 470 -15.85 12.40 8.75
C LEU A 470 -14.43 12.68 9.24
N ARG A 471 -13.69 11.61 9.49
CA ARG A 471 -12.24 11.65 9.69
C ARG A 471 -11.55 10.53 8.91
N LYS A 472 -10.28 10.74 8.60
CA LYS A 472 -9.40 9.67 8.09
C LYS A 472 -9.26 8.56 9.13
N GLY A 473 -9.16 7.31 8.68
CA GLY A 473 -9.12 6.14 9.55
C GLY A 473 -10.49 5.53 9.86
N MET A 474 -11.59 6.20 9.50
CA MET A 474 -12.91 5.57 9.45
C MET A 474 -12.95 4.50 8.34
N VAL A 475 -13.95 3.63 8.44
CA VAL A 475 -14.21 2.53 7.51
C VAL A 475 -15.67 2.57 7.05
N LEU A 476 -15.92 1.97 5.88
CA LEU A 476 -17.24 1.57 5.40
C LEU A 476 -17.33 0.05 5.47
N LEU A 477 -18.29 -0.46 6.21
CA LEU A 477 -18.49 -1.90 6.42
C LEU A 477 -19.81 -2.36 5.81
N SER A 478 -19.83 -3.55 5.25
CA SER A 478 -21.08 -4.24 4.94
C SER A 478 -21.89 -4.48 6.22
N PRO A 479 -23.23 -4.35 6.20
CA PRO A 479 -24.09 -4.67 7.35
C PRO A 479 -23.95 -6.10 7.88
N ALA A 480 -23.36 -7.01 7.10
CA ALA A 480 -23.06 -8.38 7.52
C ALA A 480 -21.91 -8.46 8.54
N ILE A 481 -21.05 -7.45 8.61
CA ILE A 481 -19.90 -7.41 9.52
C ILE A 481 -20.33 -6.74 10.83
N PRO A 482 -19.98 -7.31 12.00
CA PRO A 482 -20.20 -6.64 13.28
C PRO A 482 -19.32 -5.39 13.37
N ALA A 483 -19.95 -4.22 13.29
CA ALA A 483 -19.26 -2.93 13.36
C ALA A 483 -18.91 -2.56 14.82
N ILE A 484 -17.82 -3.15 15.32
CA ILE A 484 -17.33 -2.95 16.69
C ILE A 484 -16.13 -1.99 16.68
N ALA A 485 -16.17 -0.97 17.52
CA ALA A 485 -15.06 -0.04 17.72
C ALA A 485 -14.26 -0.42 18.98
N TYR A 486 -12.93 -0.42 18.88
CA TYR A 486 -12.03 -0.86 19.95
C TYR A 486 -11.25 0.32 20.51
N TRP A 487 -11.21 0.40 21.85
CA TRP A 487 -10.31 1.31 22.57
C TRP A 487 -8.98 0.65 22.88
N GLU A 488 -9.01 -0.66 23.12
CA GLU A 488 -7.89 -1.45 23.60
C GLU A 488 -7.60 -2.62 22.69
N PHE A 489 -6.31 -2.86 22.48
CA PHE A 489 -5.82 -3.96 21.68
C PHE A 489 -4.46 -4.39 22.18
N GLU A 490 -4.10 -5.62 21.85
CA GLU A 490 -2.80 -6.22 22.11
C GLU A 490 -2.04 -6.35 20.80
N ALA A 491 -0.73 -6.10 20.84
CA ALA A 491 0.11 -6.24 19.67
C ALA A 491 1.50 -6.78 20.01
N ASP A 492 2.01 -7.61 19.12
CA ASP A 492 3.36 -8.13 19.20
C ASP A 492 4.30 -7.14 18.52
N LEU A 493 5.17 -6.50 19.31
CA LEU A 493 6.07 -5.45 18.86
C LEU A 493 7.52 -5.92 18.77
N LEU A 494 8.23 -5.38 17.79
CA LEU A 494 9.68 -5.36 17.67
C LEU A 494 10.16 -3.91 17.77
N ILE A 495 11.02 -3.61 18.74
CA ILE A 495 11.63 -2.29 18.89
C ILE A 495 12.82 -2.17 17.95
N LEU A 496 12.77 -1.23 16.99
CA LEU A 496 13.85 -1.04 16.01
C LEU A 496 14.99 -0.17 16.52
N HIS A 497 14.66 1.02 17.02
CA HIS A 497 15.63 1.99 17.50
C HIS A 497 14.95 2.99 18.43
N HIS A 498 15.24 2.86 19.72
CA HIS A 498 14.80 3.81 20.73
C HIS A 498 15.99 4.22 21.61
N PRO A 499 16.26 5.53 21.79
CA PRO A 499 17.41 5.99 22.59
C PRO A 499 17.22 5.76 24.09
N THR A 500 15.98 5.70 24.56
CA THR A 500 15.63 5.49 25.97
C THR A 500 14.82 4.20 26.17
N THR A 501 14.61 3.82 27.41
CA THR A 501 13.78 2.65 27.75
C THR A 501 12.30 3.00 27.62
N ILE A 502 11.52 2.11 27.00
CA ILE A 502 10.05 2.23 26.95
C ILE A 502 9.48 1.45 28.13
N SER A 503 8.60 2.09 28.90
CA SER A 503 7.92 1.50 30.05
C SER A 503 6.41 1.69 29.97
N THR A 504 5.68 1.13 30.93
CA THR A 504 4.23 1.32 31.05
C THR A 504 3.87 2.82 31.13
N LYS A 505 2.67 3.17 30.65
CA LYS A 505 2.16 4.54 30.50
C LYS A 505 2.87 5.39 29.45
N TYR A 506 3.90 4.88 28.78
CA TYR A 506 4.49 5.57 27.64
C TYR A 506 3.44 5.80 26.54
N GLN A 507 3.44 6.99 25.97
CA GLN A 507 2.48 7.42 24.96
C GLN A 507 3.21 7.73 23.67
N ALA A 508 2.76 7.14 22.57
CA ALA A 508 3.24 7.53 21.26
C ALA A 508 2.18 7.33 20.19
N MET A 509 2.51 7.76 18.98
CA MET A 509 1.59 7.71 17.85
C MET A 509 1.61 6.32 17.23
N VAL A 510 0.44 5.69 17.17
CA VAL A 510 0.20 4.44 16.44
C VAL A 510 -0.36 4.80 15.06
N HIS A 511 0.23 4.21 14.02
CA HIS A 511 -0.36 4.12 12.69
C HIS A 511 -0.77 2.69 12.43
N CYS A 512 -2.01 2.49 12.00
CA CYS A 512 -2.53 1.17 11.67
C CYS A 512 -3.49 1.32 10.48
N GLY A 513 -3.06 0.90 9.30
CA GLY A 513 -3.71 1.31 8.06
C GLY A 513 -3.78 2.85 7.96
N SER A 514 -4.99 3.38 7.82
CA SER A 514 -5.29 4.82 7.73
C SER A 514 -5.57 5.48 9.07
N ILE A 515 -5.57 4.71 10.16
CA ILE A 515 -5.71 5.22 11.52
C ILE A 515 -4.39 5.85 11.95
N ARG A 516 -4.48 7.04 12.53
CA ARG A 516 -3.34 7.76 13.11
C ARG A 516 -3.74 8.42 14.41
N GLN A 517 -3.41 7.77 15.53
CA GLN A 517 -3.81 8.24 16.84
C GLN A 517 -2.77 7.93 17.92
N THR A 518 -2.71 8.78 18.94
CA THR A 518 -1.90 8.50 20.13
C THR A 518 -2.52 7.36 20.93
N ALA A 519 -1.69 6.39 21.30
CA ALA A 519 -2.05 5.32 22.21
C ALA A 519 -1.11 5.31 23.42
N THR A 520 -1.64 4.92 24.56
CA THR A 520 -0.91 4.70 25.81
C THR A 520 -0.66 3.22 25.99
N ILE A 521 0.55 2.86 26.41
CA ILE A 521 0.86 1.49 26.83
C ILE A 521 0.26 1.23 28.21
N ILE A 522 -0.69 0.30 28.32
CA ILE A 522 -1.30 -0.10 29.60
C ILE A 522 -0.41 -1.12 30.30
N SER A 523 -0.09 -2.19 29.59
CA SER A 523 0.67 -3.33 30.11
C SER A 523 1.60 -3.88 29.04
N MET A 524 2.65 -4.55 29.49
CA MET A 524 3.74 -5.07 28.66
C MET A 524 4.18 -6.40 29.23
N SER A 525 4.57 -7.34 28.37
CA SER A 525 5.12 -8.63 28.80
C SER A 525 6.47 -8.51 29.51
N VAL A 526 7.20 -7.41 29.25
CA VAL A 526 8.50 -7.08 29.85
C VAL A 526 8.38 -5.72 30.53
N GLU A 527 9.03 -5.55 31.68
CA GLU A 527 8.96 -4.30 32.46
C GLU A 527 9.52 -3.08 31.70
N HIS A 528 10.56 -3.32 30.89
CA HIS A 528 11.34 -2.31 30.20
C HIS A 528 11.73 -2.81 28.80
N LEU A 529 11.38 -2.08 27.75
CA LEU A 529 11.80 -2.41 26.39
C LEU A 529 12.94 -1.53 25.90
N ARG A 530 13.90 -2.17 25.24
CA ARG A 530 15.05 -1.56 24.58
C ARG A 530 15.11 -1.96 23.11
N THR A 531 16.05 -1.35 22.39
CA THR A 531 16.27 -1.63 20.97
C THR A 531 16.60 -3.11 20.74
N GLY A 532 15.87 -3.75 19.83
CA GLY A 532 16.02 -5.18 19.50
C GLY A 532 15.02 -6.09 20.21
N ASP A 533 14.38 -5.62 21.27
CA ASP A 533 13.48 -6.45 22.07
C ASP A 533 12.17 -6.74 21.31
N ARG A 534 11.65 -7.94 21.54
CA ARG A 534 10.30 -8.34 21.16
C ARG A 534 9.44 -8.47 22.39
N ALA A 535 8.25 -7.88 22.34
CA ALA A 535 7.33 -7.96 23.45
C ALA A 535 5.89 -7.82 22.99
N ASN A 536 5.01 -8.42 23.78
CA ASN A 536 3.59 -8.23 23.63
C ASN A 536 3.16 -7.03 24.49
N VAL A 537 2.45 -6.09 23.87
CA VAL A 537 2.11 -4.80 24.46
C VAL A 537 0.63 -4.51 24.27
N ARG A 538 -0.06 -4.18 25.38
CA ARG A 538 -1.45 -3.74 25.37
C ARG A 538 -1.52 -2.22 25.27
N PHE A 539 -2.22 -1.76 24.25
CA PHE A 539 -2.44 -0.35 23.95
C PHE A 539 -3.85 0.08 24.32
N ARG A 540 -4.00 1.35 24.72
CA ARG A 540 -5.28 2.06 24.75
C ARG A 540 -5.19 3.34 23.95
N PHE A 541 -6.11 3.51 23.03
CA PHE A 541 -6.31 4.76 22.30
C PHE A 541 -6.76 5.90 23.22
N ILE A 542 -6.24 7.12 23.00
CA ILE A 542 -6.53 8.25 23.89
C ILE A 542 -7.80 9.03 23.49
N LYS A 543 -8.07 9.17 22.19
CA LYS A 543 -9.03 10.15 21.68
C LYS A 543 -10.37 9.55 21.24
N SER A 544 -10.34 8.61 20.32
CA SER A 544 -11.51 7.92 19.77
C SER A 544 -11.26 6.41 19.71
N PRO A 545 -12.31 5.58 19.80
CA PRO A 545 -12.21 4.17 19.47
C PRO A 545 -12.09 4.01 17.96
N GLU A 546 -11.40 2.98 17.51
CA GLU A 546 -11.15 2.75 16.09
C GLU A 546 -11.53 1.32 15.70
N TYR A 547 -11.85 1.10 14.43
CA TYR A 547 -12.09 -0.24 13.90
C TYR A 547 -10.75 -0.92 13.64
N LEU A 548 -10.55 -2.11 14.22
CA LEU A 548 -9.30 -2.86 14.14
C LEU A 548 -9.57 -4.31 13.77
N ARG A 549 -8.57 -4.96 13.16
CA ARG A 549 -8.57 -6.40 12.85
C ARG A 549 -7.30 -7.04 13.40
N VAL A 550 -7.43 -8.29 13.81
CA VAL A 550 -6.27 -9.12 14.15
C VAL A 550 -5.39 -9.28 12.91
N GLY A 551 -4.07 -9.23 13.11
CA GLY A 551 -3.07 -9.30 12.05
C GLY A 551 -2.76 -7.96 11.37
N MET A 552 -3.50 -6.88 11.66
CA MET A 552 -3.16 -5.57 11.10
C MET A 552 -1.77 -5.13 11.56
N LYS A 553 -0.95 -4.73 10.58
CA LYS A 553 0.38 -4.17 10.86
C LYS A 553 0.24 -2.78 11.45
N LEU A 554 1.09 -2.48 12.42
CA LEU A 554 1.11 -1.19 13.08
C LEU A 554 2.54 -0.65 13.18
N VAL A 555 2.63 0.68 13.12
CA VAL A 555 3.87 1.43 13.29
C VAL A 555 3.72 2.35 14.49
N PHE A 556 4.57 2.16 15.48
CA PHE A 556 4.61 2.95 16.70
C PHE A 556 5.78 3.94 16.63
N ARG A 557 5.49 5.23 16.84
CA ARG A 557 6.47 6.28 16.59
C ARG A 557 6.40 7.48 17.54
N GLU A 558 7.56 8.12 17.66
CA GLU A 558 7.76 9.43 18.29
C GLU A 558 8.80 10.19 17.45
N GLY A 559 8.31 11.05 16.55
CA GLY A 559 9.12 11.59 15.46
C GLY A 559 9.47 10.51 14.43
N ARG A 560 10.53 9.74 14.70
CA ARG A 560 11.00 8.57 13.92
C ARG A 560 10.30 7.28 14.34
N THR A 561 10.39 6.26 13.49
CA THR A 561 9.83 4.93 13.76
C THR A 561 10.57 4.29 14.93
N LYS A 562 9.82 3.86 15.95
CA LYS A 562 10.38 3.28 17.17
C LYS A 562 10.18 1.77 17.23
N ALA A 563 8.96 1.34 16.93
CA ALA A 563 8.59 -0.06 16.93
C ALA A 563 7.60 -0.36 15.82
N ILE A 564 7.57 -1.63 15.41
CA ILE A 564 6.62 -2.17 14.45
C ILE A 564 6.03 -3.42 15.06
N GLY A 565 4.79 -3.72 14.72
CA GLY A 565 4.19 -4.97 15.12
C GLY A 565 2.95 -5.32 14.33
N SER A 566 2.28 -6.35 14.80
CA SER A 566 0.96 -6.75 14.34
C SER A 566 0.02 -6.89 15.52
N ILE A 567 -1.23 -6.52 15.33
CA ILE A 567 -2.28 -6.70 16.33
C ILE A 567 -2.50 -8.21 16.53
N SER A 568 -2.36 -8.69 17.76
CA SER A 568 -2.55 -10.08 18.13
C SER A 568 -3.95 -10.33 18.68
N GLN A 569 -4.47 -9.41 19.50
CA GLN A 569 -5.79 -9.55 20.13
C GLN A 569 -6.52 -8.21 20.23
N LEU A 570 -7.85 -8.27 20.28
CA LEU A 570 -8.74 -7.11 20.39
C LEU A 570 -9.62 -7.21 21.63
N TYR A 571 -9.74 -6.12 22.37
CA TYR A 571 -10.56 -6.07 23.59
C TYR A 571 -11.82 -5.25 23.33
N PRO A 572 -13.00 -5.89 23.20
CA PRO A 572 -14.24 -5.18 22.94
C PRO A 572 -14.51 -4.17 24.06
N PRO A 573 -15.19 -3.05 23.75
CA PRO A 573 -15.51 -2.05 24.74
C PRO A 573 -16.34 -2.71 25.86
N VAL A 574 -15.79 -2.72 27.07
CA VAL A 574 -16.53 -3.13 28.26
C VAL A 574 -17.64 -2.09 28.41
N ALA A 575 -18.90 -2.51 28.29
CA ALA A 575 -20.04 -1.67 28.65
C ALA A 575 -19.74 -1.10 30.05
N PRO A 576 -19.92 0.22 30.29
CA PRO A 576 -19.71 0.75 31.62
C PRO A 576 -20.60 -0.06 32.57
N GLN A 577 -19.98 -0.90 33.42
CA GLN A 577 -20.73 -1.50 34.50
C GLN A 577 -21.35 -0.34 35.26
N PRO A 578 -22.65 -0.37 35.56
CA PRO A 578 -23.24 0.65 36.40
C PRO A 578 -22.40 0.68 37.67
N SER A 579 -21.65 1.76 37.86
CA SER A 579 -20.92 1.98 39.08
C SER A 579 -21.98 1.91 40.16
N ASN A 580 -21.97 0.85 40.97
CA ASN A 580 -22.71 0.79 42.22
C ASN A 580 -22.19 1.96 43.03
N THR A 581 -22.84 3.11 42.87
CA THR A 581 -22.72 4.25 43.76
C THR A 581 -23.08 3.69 45.11
N ARG A 582 -22.06 3.36 45.90
CA ARG A 582 -22.21 3.03 47.32
C ARG A 582 -23.13 4.10 47.89
N GLY A 583 -24.31 3.68 48.31
CA GLY A 583 -25.28 4.53 48.96
C GLY A 583 -24.55 5.29 50.07
N LYS A 584 -24.59 6.62 50.00
CA LYS A 584 -24.26 7.44 51.16
C LYS A 584 -25.34 7.14 52.20
N THR A 585 -25.00 6.26 53.13
CA THR A 585 -25.70 6.09 54.39
C THR A 585 -25.70 7.44 55.11
N ARG A 586 -26.82 8.17 54.99
CA ARG A 586 -27.08 9.36 55.78
C ARG A 586 -27.47 8.86 57.17
N LEU A 587 -26.54 8.95 58.13
CA LEU A 587 -26.87 8.86 59.56
C LEU A 587 -27.91 9.94 59.86
N GLN A 588 -29.16 9.53 60.08
CA GLN A 588 -30.16 10.31 60.79
C GLN A 588 -30.27 9.73 62.18
N THR A 589 -29.83 10.52 63.16
CA THR A 589 -30.16 10.37 64.57
C THR A 589 -31.66 10.54 64.75
N THR A 590 -32.37 9.45 65.01
CA THR A 590 -33.76 9.45 65.47
C THR A 590 -33.81 9.37 66.98
N THR A 591 -34.18 10.48 67.60
CA THR A 591 -34.73 10.56 68.95
C THR A 591 -36.10 9.88 68.97
N THR A 592 -36.30 9.04 69.97
CA THR A 592 -37.53 8.33 70.32
C THR A 592 -38.64 9.30 70.73
N THR A 593 -39.83 9.15 70.16
CA THR A 593 -41.08 9.48 70.86
C THR A 593 -42.24 8.69 70.26
N THR A 594 -42.81 7.85 71.13
CA THR A 594 -44.03 7.05 71.01
C THR A 594 -45.29 7.91 71.02
N THR A 595 -46.21 7.74 70.06
CA THR A 595 -47.67 7.58 70.30
C THR A 595 -48.47 7.26 69.03
N THR A 596 -49.15 6.10 69.05
CA THR A 596 -50.55 5.83 68.68
C THR A 596 -51.22 6.49 67.45
N GLY A 597 -51.67 5.64 66.51
CA GLY A 597 -53.12 5.47 66.24
C GLY A 597 -53.76 6.15 65.01
N ALA A 598 -54.47 5.31 64.24
CA ALA A 598 -55.71 5.58 63.47
C ALA A 598 -55.66 6.12 62.01
N THR A 599 -55.85 5.17 61.07
CA THR A 599 -56.86 5.09 59.99
C THR A 599 -57.63 6.33 59.45
N ALA A 600 -57.68 6.34 58.09
CA ALA A 600 -58.85 6.52 57.20
C ALA A 600 -59.08 7.85 56.43
N ASN A 601 -59.21 7.65 55.10
CA ASN A 601 -60.19 8.17 54.14
C ASN A 601 -60.17 9.63 53.62
N SER A 602 -59.91 9.70 52.29
CA SER A 602 -60.69 10.32 51.19
C SER A 602 -61.19 11.77 51.29
N ILE A 603 -61.03 12.54 50.19
CA ILE A 603 -62.11 13.21 49.40
C ILE A 603 -61.52 14.35 48.52
N THR A 604 -61.75 14.24 47.19
CA THR A 604 -62.04 15.24 46.12
C THR A 604 -61.23 16.56 46.03
N THR A 605 -60.94 17.19 44.88
CA THR A 605 -61.74 17.57 43.69
C THR A 605 -60.79 18.11 42.60
N ASP A 606 -61.10 17.83 41.33
CA ASP A 606 -60.66 18.52 40.10
C ASP A 606 -61.54 19.79 39.86
N PRO A 607 -61.48 20.57 38.74
CA PRO A 607 -60.44 20.82 37.71
C PRO A 607 -60.37 22.32 37.25
N SER A 608 -59.69 22.56 36.10
CA SER A 608 -59.89 23.66 35.12
C SER A 608 -59.14 24.98 35.37
N GLN A 609 -58.78 25.85 34.42
CA GLN A 609 -58.58 25.87 32.96
C GLN A 609 -58.01 27.29 32.67
N SER A 610 -57.32 27.46 31.53
CA SER A 610 -57.18 28.73 30.77
C SER A 610 -56.28 29.82 31.38
N SER A 611 -55.75 30.82 30.68
CA SER A 611 -55.31 31.06 29.30
C SER A 611 -54.85 32.54 29.24
N LYS A 612 -53.83 32.85 28.42
CA LYS A 612 -53.54 34.21 27.87
C LYS A 612 -53.14 35.28 28.92
N ARG A 613 -52.41 36.36 28.66
CA ARG A 613 -52.01 37.10 27.46
C ARG A 613 -50.87 38.07 27.86
N ASN A 614 -50.05 38.41 26.88
CA ASN A 614 -49.22 39.61 26.66
C ASN A 614 -49.17 40.72 27.73
N ASP A 615 -47.99 41.30 27.93
CA ASP A 615 -47.85 42.74 27.67
C ASP A 615 -46.42 43.18 27.30
N VAL A 616 -46.40 44.23 26.48
CA VAL A 616 -45.25 44.92 25.88
C VAL A 616 -45.02 46.22 26.65
N THR A 617 -43.77 46.61 26.91
CA THR A 617 -43.37 48.04 27.00
C THR A 617 -41.85 48.19 26.85
N GLU A 618 -41.43 48.96 25.84
CA GLU A 618 -40.19 49.74 25.80
C GLU A 618 -40.24 50.85 26.87
N ASP A 619 -39.13 51.28 27.49
CA ASP A 619 -38.24 52.30 26.90
C ASP A 619 -37.14 52.83 27.87
N THR A 620 -35.99 53.15 27.26
CA THR A 620 -34.95 54.15 27.60
C THR A 620 -34.08 54.16 28.89
N ASN A 621 -32.75 54.13 28.64
CA ASN A 621 -31.62 54.95 29.18
C ASN A 621 -31.42 55.11 30.71
N ARG A 622 -30.20 54.98 31.30
CA ARG A 622 -28.94 55.66 30.95
C ARG A 622 -27.74 55.13 31.80
N SER A 623 -26.59 54.95 31.14
CA SER A 623 -25.19 55.25 31.55
C SER A 623 -24.61 54.89 32.93
N GLY A 624 -23.40 54.28 32.94
CA GLY A 624 -22.35 54.65 33.89
C GLY A 624 -21.16 53.69 34.06
N ASN A 625 -19.97 54.14 33.62
CA ASN A 625 -18.61 53.75 34.02
C ASN A 625 -17.87 52.53 33.40
N ARG A 626 -16.97 52.87 32.46
CA ARG A 626 -15.69 52.17 32.17
C ARG A 626 -14.55 53.20 32.08
N ARG A 627 -13.42 52.88 32.73
CA ARG A 627 -12.03 53.34 32.51
C ARG A 627 -11.16 52.11 32.87
N SER A 628 -10.01 51.77 32.27
CA SER A 628 -9.09 52.41 31.32
C SER A 628 -8.03 51.36 30.91
N LYS A 629 -7.49 51.43 29.68
CA LYS A 629 -6.03 51.53 29.35
C LYS A 629 -5.74 51.22 27.87
N GLN A 630 -4.79 52.01 27.35
CA GLN A 630 -4.33 52.20 25.96
C GLN A 630 -3.23 51.21 25.52
N MET A 631 -3.07 51.05 24.19
CA MET A 631 -1.80 50.95 23.42
C MET A 631 -2.15 51.33 21.97
N LYS A 632 -1.85 52.53 21.44
CA LYS A 632 -0.61 53.14 20.90
C LYS A 632 0.00 52.46 19.65
N THR A 633 -0.14 53.17 18.53
CA THR A 633 0.51 53.08 17.21
C THR A 633 1.48 54.27 17.01
N MET A 634 2.61 54.06 16.33
CA MET A 634 3.52 55.04 15.66
C MET A 634 4.29 54.24 14.57
N THR A 635 4.29 54.56 13.26
CA THR A 635 5.08 55.56 12.47
C THR A 635 6.60 55.47 12.74
N ASP A 636 7.56 55.44 11.79
CA ASP A 636 7.63 55.93 10.40
C ASP A 636 8.89 55.40 9.63
N SER A 637 9.05 55.81 8.36
CA SER A 637 10.30 55.98 7.53
C SER A 637 10.88 54.75 6.78
N THR A 638 11.38 54.80 5.53
CA THR A 638 11.76 55.89 4.59
C THR A 638 12.01 55.35 3.16
N ASN A 639 11.88 56.25 2.16
CA ASN A 639 12.54 56.37 0.84
C ASN A 639 12.56 55.22 -0.20
N ASP A 640 12.08 55.51 -1.42
CA ASP A 640 12.99 55.58 -2.58
C ASP A 640 12.42 56.38 -3.77
N GLN A 641 13.35 56.96 -4.54
CA GLN A 641 13.19 58.01 -5.55
C GLN A 641 12.84 57.52 -6.97
N ASN A 642 12.23 58.44 -7.73
CA ASN A 642 12.08 58.57 -9.18
C ASN A 642 13.03 57.79 -10.12
N MET A 643 12.50 57.24 -11.23
CA MET A 643 12.59 57.87 -12.57
C MET A 643 11.87 57.07 -13.69
N ASN A 644 11.30 57.83 -14.63
CA ASN A 644 10.64 57.46 -15.89
C ASN A 644 11.52 56.66 -16.87
N VAL A 645 10.90 55.98 -17.85
CA VAL A 645 10.90 56.29 -19.31
C VAL A 645 10.60 55.04 -20.18
N ASP A 646 9.51 55.17 -20.95
CA ASP A 646 9.18 54.77 -22.34
C ASP A 646 9.62 53.45 -23.04
N LYS A 647 8.59 52.82 -23.65
CA LYS A 647 8.35 52.45 -25.08
C LYS A 647 9.41 51.73 -25.96
N ASN A 648 8.82 50.78 -26.70
CA ASN A 648 8.98 50.43 -28.14
C ASN A 648 10.14 49.53 -28.64
N ALA A 649 9.72 48.60 -29.51
CA ALA A 649 10.41 47.94 -30.64
C ALA A 649 11.69 47.16 -30.30
N THR A 650 11.85 45.89 -30.68
CA THR A 650 11.75 45.30 -32.03
C THR A 650 11.59 43.79 -31.89
#